data_AF-A0A0Q6WF65-F1
#
_entry.id   AF-A0A0Q6WF65-F1
#
_cell.length_a   1.000
_cell.length_b   1.000
_cell.length_c   1.000
_cell.angle_alpha   90.00
_cell.angle_beta   90.00
_cell.angle_gamma   90.00
#
_symmetry.space_group_name_H-M   'P 1'
#
loop_
_entity.id
_entity.type
_entity.pdbx_description
1 polymer ?
#
loop_
_entity_poly.entity_id
_entity_poly.type
_entity_poly.pdbx_seq_one_letter_code
_entity_poly.pdbx_strand_id
1 'polypeptide(L)'
;MTQRHLDRLLTPDSVAVFGASDKPGRVGTTVWRNLLSGGFKGPMAAVNPRLDRLDGQPCFAGVAELPFTPDLAVLCTPPDTIAPLVGQLGVRGTRAAIIVTAGLTPAQKQAALDAARPHTLRLLGPNCIGLLSPHLGLNASFTQAKALPGELALVSQSGALLTALLDWANAERIGFSHLVSLGEHADVDFADLLDHLATDRHTRAILLYIESITSPRKFMSAARAAARIKPVIVVKAGRAPAGMKAAASHTGALAGEDIVFDAAIRRAGMLRVDTLKDLFIAAQTLARFRDNHSRELMVMTNGGGAGVMVADAAAPLGVTLARPGEALMKRLNAVLPANWSHGNPIDIIGDAPAQRYVDTLKALFDAPEAGAVLFVHAPTAIVSSEAIARACAPLIAEHRGRVLSCWLGGDTVAPARSAFEEAGIAGYETPEEAVRAFSLMQTYRRNQTALRQTPSAGANGKPDLARARAIIDAALGAGREWLDEIDAKALLAAYGIAVVPTLRAEASPQAAAEAAQRIDGPVVLKVVSPAILHKSDAGGVRLDLRGEAAVRLAAQEMLDHLQATRPEAHIEGFSVQAMVQRPRAQELIVGAHVDQIFGPVLLFGQGGIAVEVLGDRAVALPPLNRALARELIDRTRVARLLAGYRGRPPAHIDALCDALTAVGQMLADLPEMAELDINPLLADEHGVLALDARVRLSASAPSGMARFAVRPYPAELVRTLHCQGSTLLMRPIRPEDEALHREFLQACSPEDLRMRFFQAPHALTHDDLARMTQIDYEREMALVIVDEQAAGGPRTLGVARLVRDPDNVEAEFGLLVRSDLQRRGLGRLLMQALLDYAASRGTQRVVGHVLRENRAMLNLLKRMGFDVRPGGAQPSEIVLVSRASGCNGS
;
A
#
# COMPACT_ATOMS: atom_id res chain seq x y z
N MET A 1 -12.43 13.37 7.39
CA MET A 1 -12.82 14.19 6.22
C MET A 1 -13.69 13.33 5.33
N THR A 2 -14.72 13.94 4.75
CA THR A 2 -15.86 13.21 4.17
C THR A 2 -15.63 12.82 2.71
N GLN A 3 -16.37 11.87 2.16
CA GLN A 3 -16.50 11.67 0.70
C GLN A 3 -17.79 12.25 0.11
N ARG A 4 -18.66 12.81 0.96
CA ARG A 4 -19.93 13.39 0.52
C ARG A 4 -19.68 14.43 -0.56
N HIS A 5 -20.56 14.38 -1.56
CA HIS A 5 -20.62 15.32 -2.66
C HIS A 5 -19.41 15.32 -3.60
N LEU A 6 -18.50 14.35 -3.48
CA LEU A 6 -17.40 14.21 -4.45
C LEU A 6 -17.92 13.79 -5.84
N ASP A 7 -19.09 13.14 -5.91
CA ASP A 7 -19.87 12.94 -7.13
C ASP A 7 -20.23 14.26 -7.81
N ARG A 8 -20.56 15.32 -7.04
CA ARG A 8 -20.86 16.66 -7.58
C ARG A 8 -19.63 17.36 -8.14
N LEU A 9 -18.43 16.90 -7.79
CA LEU A 9 -17.18 17.38 -8.37
C LEU A 9 -16.88 16.65 -9.69
N LEU A 10 -17.00 15.33 -9.71
CA LEU A 10 -16.52 14.48 -10.82
C LEU A 10 -17.58 14.19 -11.89
N THR A 11 -18.85 14.15 -11.49
CA THR A 11 -20.02 13.90 -12.33
C THR A 11 -21.15 14.92 -12.04
N PRO A 12 -20.92 16.23 -12.22
CA PRO A 12 -21.94 17.25 -11.98
C PRO A 12 -23.04 17.23 -13.05
N ASP A 13 -24.27 17.56 -12.65
CA ASP A 13 -25.39 17.78 -13.55
C ASP A 13 -25.43 19.23 -14.09
N SER A 14 -24.78 20.17 -13.40
CA SER A 14 -24.75 21.60 -13.78
C SER A 14 -23.48 22.34 -13.30
N VAL A 15 -23.03 23.34 -14.07
CA VAL A 15 -21.73 24.01 -13.85
C VAL A 15 -21.85 25.54 -13.94
N ALA A 16 -21.21 26.28 -13.03
CA ALA A 16 -21.07 27.74 -13.12
C ALA A 16 -19.59 28.16 -13.08
N VAL A 17 -19.17 29.06 -13.96
CA VAL A 17 -17.78 29.55 -14.05
C VAL A 17 -17.70 31.01 -13.59
N PHE A 18 -17.03 31.23 -12.46
CA PHE A 18 -16.81 32.54 -11.85
C PHE A 18 -15.49 33.15 -12.31
N GLY A 19 -15.55 34.38 -12.81
CA GLY A 19 -14.41 35.03 -13.46
C GLY A 19 -14.32 34.74 -14.96
N ALA A 20 -15.38 34.18 -15.56
CA ALA A 20 -15.52 34.04 -17.01
C ALA A 20 -15.37 35.40 -17.69
N SER A 21 -14.67 35.48 -18.82
CA SER A 21 -14.40 36.74 -19.51
C SER A 21 -14.19 36.48 -21.00
N ASP A 22 -14.30 37.53 -21.80
CA ASP A 22 -13.95 37.59 -23.23
C ASP A 22 -12.46 37.96 -23.46
N LYS A 23 -11.79 38.51 -22.44
CA LYS A 23 -10.40 38.98 -22.53
C LYS A 23 -9.43 37.81 -22.75
N PRO A 24 -8.65 37.80 -23.85
CA PRO A 24 -7.66 36.77 -24.11
C PRO A 24 -6.62 36.67 -22.99
N GLY A 25 -6.07 35.47 -22.77
CA GLY A 25 -5.00 35.22 -21.80
C GLY A 25 -5.44 35.16 -20.32
N ARG A 26 -6.72 35.38 -20.01
CA ARG A 26 -7.25 35.17 -18.64
C ARG A 26 -7.66 33.72 -18.43
N VAL A 27 -7.36 33.18 -17.25
CA VAL A 27 -7.72 31.81 -16.87
C VAL A 27 -9.21 31.54 -17.01
N GLY A 28 -10.06 32.43 -16.47
CA GLY A 28 -11.53 32.26 -16.55
C GLY A 28 -12.08 32.28 -17.98
N THR A 29 -11.43 33.01 -18.91
CA THR A 29 -11.75 32.96 -20.35
C THR A 29 -11.48 31.56 -20.91
N THR A 30 -10.33 30.97 -20.60
CA THR A 30 -9.96 29.64 -21.07
C THR A 30 -10.87 28.57 -20.48
N VAL A 31 -11.16 28.61 -19.17
CA VAL A 31 -12.07 27.67 -18.50
C VAL A 31 -13.46 27.68 -19.13
N TRP A 32 -14.04 28.87 -19.35
CA TRP A 32 -15.36 29.01 -19.96
C TRP A 32 -15.41 28.43 -21.38
N ARG A 33 -14.42 28.73 -22.22
CA ARG A 33 -14.33 28.20 -23.58
C ARG A 33 -14.06 26.70 -23.63
N ASN A 34 -13.26 26.19 -22.70
CA ASN A 34 -13.00 24.76 -22.56
C ASN A 34 -14.28 24.01 -22.18
N LEU A 35 -15.07 24.54 -21.25
CA LEU A 35 -16.36 23.97 -20.86
C LEU A 35 -17.33 23.93 -22.05
N LEU A 36 -17.48 25.04 -22.78
CA LEU A 36 -18.34 25.11 -23.97
C LEU A 36 -17.89 24.14 -25.07
N SER A 37 -16.60 24.11 -25.37
CA SER A 37 -16.07 23.25 -26.45
C SER A 37 -16.00 21.77 -26.04
N GLY A 38 -15.99 21.45 -24.74
CA GLY A 38 -15.98 20.08 -24.22
C GLY A 38 -17.25 19.29 -24.55
N GLY A 39 -18.38 19.98 -24.79
CA GLY A 39 -19.64 19.36 -25.17
C GLY A 39 -20.51 18.90 -24.00
N PHE A 40 -20.25 19.44 -22.79
CA PHE A 40 -21.07 19.23 -21.61
C PHE A 40 -22.55 19.53 -21.89
N LYS A 41 -23.43 18.61 -21.48
CA LYS A 41 -24.87 18.66 -21.82
C LYS A 41 -25.74 19.29 -20.75
N GLY A 42 -25.23 19.42 -19.52
CA GLY A 42 -25.96 20.02 -18.41
C GLY A 42 -26.04 21.55 -18.50
N PRO A 43 -26.86 22.20 -17.65
CA PRO A 43 -26.93 23.65 -17.57
C PRO A 43 -25.58 24.28 -17.23
N MET A 44 -25.24 25.36 -17.92
CA MET A 44 -23.99 26.12 -17.75
C MET A 44 -24.28 27.60 -17.53
N ALA A 45 -23.53 28.24 -16.64
CA ALA A 45 -23.64 29.69 -16.41
C ALA A 45 -22.25 30.35 -16.34
N ALA A 46 -22.10 31.48 -17.05
CA ALA A 46 -20.95 32.37 -16.90
C ALA A 46 -21.25 33.44 -15.85
N VAL A 47 -20.30 33.72 -14.96
CA VAL A 47 -20.45 34.74 -13.92
C VAL A 47 -19.33 35.79 -14.02
N ASN A 48 -19.74 37.02 -14.32
CA ASN A 48 -18.90 38.21 -14.37
C ASN A 48 -19.74 39.48 -14.12
N PRO A 49 -19.42 40.29 -13.09
CA PRO A 49 -20.21 41.48 -12.73
C PRO A 49 -20.16 42.62 -13.75
N ARG A 50 -19.36 42.52 -14.82
CA ARG A 50 -19.18 43.58 -15.82
C ARG A 50 -19.79 43.23 -17.19
N LEU A 51 -20.34 42.03 -17.34
CA LEU A 51 -20.82 41.53 -18.63
C LEU A 51 -22.23 40.98 -18.47
N ASP A 52 -23.15 41.40 -19.34
CA ASP A 52 -24.51 40.85 -19.41
C ASP A 52 -24.59 39.62 -20.35
N ARG A 53 -23.64 39.49 -21.29
CA ARG A 53 -23.53 38.37 -22.23
C ARG A 53 -22.08 37.97 -22.47
N LEU A 54 -21.84 36.68 -22.69
CA LEU A 54 -20.52 36.11 -23.04
C LEU A 54 -20.69 34.92 -23.99
N ASP A 55 -19.96 34.91 -25.12
CA ASP A 55 -20.02 33.85 -26.16
C ASP A 55 -21.46 33.48 -26.58
N GLY A 56 -22.33 34.50 -26.69
CA GLY A 56 -23.73 34.33 -27.08
C GLY A 56 -24.68 33.90 -25.94
N GLN A 57 -24.17 33.59 -24.75
CA GLN A 57 -24.95 33.16 -23.58
C GLN A 57 -25.17 34.33 -22.59
N PRO A 58 -26.24 34.30 -21.77
CA PRO A 58 -26.38 35.21 -20.63
C PRO A 58 -25.21 35.08 -19.65
N CYS A 59 -24.74 36.21 -19.13
CA CYS A 59 -23.72 36.28 -18.10
C CYS A 59 -24.31 36.97 -16.86
N PHE A 60 -24.07 36.41 -15.69
CA PHE A 60 -24.70 36.84 -14.43
C PHE A 60 -23.70 37.59 -13.55
N ALA A 61 -24.16 38.54 -12.73
CA ALA A 61 -23.23 39.36 -11.96
C ALA A 61 -22.68 38.65 -10.71
N GLY A 62 -23.42 37.69 -10.16
CA GLY A 62 -23.03 36.97 -8.94
C GLY A 62 -23.92 35.78 -8.60
N VAL A 63 -23.66 35.17 -7.44
CA VAL A 63 -24.31 33.92 -7.01
C VAL A 63 -25.82 34.06 -6.92
N ALA A 64 -26.36 35.20 -6.50
CA ALA A 64 -27.80 35.40 -6.31
C ALA A 64 -28.61 35.37 -7.63
N GLU A 65 -28.00 35.81 -8.73
CA GLU A 65 -28.66 35.96 -10.04
C GLU A 65 -28.62 34.71 -10.90
N LEU A 66 -27.91 33.65 -10.47
CA LEU A 66 -27.84 32.41 -11.23
C LEU A 66 -29.26 31.84 -11.50
N PRO A 67 -29.49 31.21 -12.66
CA PRO A 67 -30.80 30.66 -13.01
C PRO A 67 -31.04 29.27 -12.39
N PHE A 68 -30.01 28.65 -11.83
CA PHE A 68 -30.06 27.36 -11.13
C PHE A 68 -29.07 27.35 -9.96
N THR A 69 -29.12 26.32 -9.12
CA THR A 69 -28.05 26.04 -8.14
C THR A 69 -27.03 25.13 -8.81
N PRO A 70 -25.79 25.58 -9.04
CA PRO A 70 -24.79 24.75 -9.68
C PRO A 70 -24.42 23.58 -8.78
N ASP A 71 -24.23 22.40 -9.35
CA ASP A 71 -23.58 21.28 -8.64
C ASP A 71 -22.11 21.60 -8.40
N LEU A 72 -21.48 22.14 -9.46
CA LEU A 72 -20.07 22.49 -9.52
C LEU A 72 -19.87 23.98 -9.85
N ALA A 73 -19.13 24.69 -8.99
CA ALA A 73 -18.65 26.03 -9.27
C ALA A 73 -17.14 26.03 -9.60
N VAL A 74 -16.72 26.70 -10.67
CA VAL A 74 -15.30 26.89 -11.01
C VAL A 74 -14.90 28.33 -10.70
N LEU A 75 -14.03 28.53 -9.73
CA LEU A 75 -13.64 29.84 -9.20
C LEU A 75 -12.29 30.27 -9.77
N CYS A 76 -12.34 31.26 -10.67
CA CYS A 76 -11.16 31.89 -11.30
C CYS A 76 -11.03 33.37 -10.91
N THR A 77 -11.51 33.75 -9.73
CA THR A 77 -11.58 35.13 -9.22
C THR A 77 -10.43 35.45 -8.25
N PRO A 78 -10.13 36.73 -7.94
CA PRO A 78 -9.03 37.09 -7.04
C PRO A 78 -9.14 36.45 -5.63
N PRO A 79 -8.02 36.21 -4.93
CA PRO A 79 -7.99 35.48 -3.65
C PRO A 79 -9.01 35.94 -2.60
N ASP A 80 -9.18 37.26 -2.43
CA ASP A 80 -10.08 37.84 -1.42
C ASP A 80 -11.57 37.54 -1.66
N THR A 81 -11.93 37.15 -2.88
CA THR A 81 -13.32 36.82 -3.25
C THR A 81 -13.68 35.37 -2.97
N ILE A 82 -12.70 34.48 -2.75
CA ILE A 82 -12.92 33.03 -2.72
C ILE A 82 -13.79 32.61 -1.53
N ALA A 83 -13.42 32.97 -0.29
CA ALA A 83 -14.19 32.58 0.89
C ALA A 83 -15.63 33.14 0.88
N PRO A 84 -15.87 34.42 0.54
CA PRO A 84 -17.25 34.93 0.36
C PRO A 84 -18.05 34.16 -0.69
N LEU A 85 -17.48 33.86 -1.85
CA LEU A 85 -18.17 33.09 -2.90
C LEU A 85 -18.49 31.67 -2.45
N VAL A 86 -17.56 30.98 -1.79
CA VAL A 86 -17.77 29.65 -1.23
C VAL A 86 -18.94 29.65 -0.24
N GLY A 87 -19.01 30.64 0.66
CA GLY A 87 -20.12 30.77 1.60
C GLY A 87 -21.47 30.99 0.90
N GLN A 88 -21.53 31.91 -0.07
CA GLN A 88 -22.76 32.17 -0.84
C GLN A 88 -23.21 30.95 -1.63
N LEU A 89 -22.28 30.24 -2.28
CA LEU A 89 -22.54 29.03 -3.02
C LEU A 89 -23.06 27.91 -2.11
N GLY A 90 -22.47 27.75 -0.93
CA GLY A 90 -22.90 26.78 0.09
C GLY A 90 -24.34 27.03 0.56
N VAL A 91 -24.68 28.29 0.86
CA VAL A 91 -26.04 28.71 1.23
C VAL A 91 -27.04 28.42 0.10
N ARG A 92 -26.65 28.70 -1.15
CA ARG A 92 -27.49 28.44 -2.33
C ARG A 92 -27.72 26.96 -2.62
N GLY A 93 -26.89 26.08 -2.04
CA GLY A 93 -27.02 24.63 -2.17
C GLY A 93 -25.94 23.96 -3.03
N THR A 94 -24.94 24.71 -3.51
CA THR A 94 -23.80 24.17 -4.25
C THR A 94 -23.02 23.20 -3.38
N ARG A 95 -22.52 22.10 -3.97
CA ARG A 95 -21.89 21.02 -3.22
C ARG A 95 -20.43 20.77 -3.54
N ALA A 96 -19.94 21.26 -4.68
CA ALA A 96 -18.53 21.23 -5.02
C ALA A 96 -18.06 22.54 -5.65
N ALA A 97 -16.81 22.93 -5.38
CA ALA A 97 -16.15 24.01 -6.07
C ALA A 97 -14.69 23.69 -6.40
N ILE A 98 -14.23 24.13 -7.57
CA ILE A 98 -12.84 24.12 -7.99
C ILE A 98 -12.27 25.51 -7.77
N ILE A 99 -11.28 25.64 -6.92
CA ILE A 99 -10.54 26.89 -6.74
C ILE A 99 -9.32 26.82 -7.67
N VAL A 100 -9.45 27.45 -8.84
CA VAL A 100 -8.36 27.55 -9.81
C VAL A 100 -7.33 28.59 -9.38
N THR A 101 -7.80 29.62 -8.68
CA THR A 101 -7.01 30.74 -8.18
C THR A 101 -5.80 30.27 -7.35
N ALA A 102 -4.63 30.81 -7.69
CA ALA A 102 -3.38 30.61 -6.97
C ALA A 102 -3.07 31.77 -6.01
N GLY A 103 -2.06 31.61 -5.15
CA GLY A 103 -1.58 32.68 -4.28
C GLY A 103 -2.46 32.99 -3.08
N LEU A 104 -3.30 32.03 -2.65
CA LEU A 104 -4.05 32.17 -1.40
C LEU A 104 -3.09 32.05 -0.21
N THR A 105 -3.16 33.01 0.71
CA THR A 105 -2.49 32.94 2.00
C THR A 105 -3.04 31.78 2.86
N PRO A 106 -2.29 31.27 3.85
CA PRO A 106 -2.82 30.27 4.79
C PRO A 106 -4.14 30.69 5.46
N ALA A 107 -4.28 31.97 5.81
CA ALA A 107 -5.51 32.51 6.39
C ALA A 107 -6.70 32.48 5.42
N GLN A 108 -6.49 32.85 4.15
CA GLN A 108 -7.55 32.78 3.12
C GLN A 108 -7.95 31.34 2.81
N LYS A 109 -6.99 30.39 2.78
CA LYS A 109 -7.28 28.96 2.64
C LYS A 109 -8.15 28.47 3.79
N GLN A 110 -7.79 28.79 5.03
CA GLN A 110 -8.56 28.42 6.21
C GLN A 110 -9.97 29.05 6.18
N ALA A 111 -10.10 30.32 5.81
CA ALA A 111 -11.39 30.98 5.67
C ALA A 111 -12.29 30.33 4.61
N ALA A 112 -11.73 29.88 3.48
CA ALA A 112 -12.49 29.14 2.46
C ALA A 112 -12.98 27.79 3.00
N LEU A 113 -12.14 27.05 3.73
CA LEU A 113 -12.52 25.80 4.40
C LEU A 113 -13.63 26.03 5.44
N ASP A 114 -13.52 27.08 6.24
CA ASP A 114 -14.51 27.42 7.26
C ASP A 114 -15.85 27.85 6.65
N ALA A 115 -15.84 28.54 5.52
CA ALA A 115 -17.05 28.87 4.76
C ALA A 115 -17.71 27.62 4.13
N ALA A 116 -16.93 26.63 3.73
CA ALA A 116 -17.42 25.41 3.09
C ALA A 116 -18.03 24.40 4.09
N ARG A 117 -17.45 24.30 5.30
CA ARG A 117 -17.78 23.30 6.34
C ARG A 117 -19.27 23.22 6.70
N PRO A 118 -20.00 24.32 7.00
CA PRO A 118 -21.41 24.26 7.38
C PRO A 118 -22.33 23.64 6.32
N HIS A 119 -21.90 23.67 5.05
CA HIS A 119 -22.68 23.22 3.91
C HIS A 119 -22.19 21.89 3.33
N THR A 120 -21.13 21.31 3.91
CA THR A 120 -20.45 20.12 3.35
C THR A 120 -20.10 20.33 1.88
N LEU A 121 -19.66 21.54 1.53
CA LEU A 121 -19.22 21.89 0.18
C LEU A 121 -17.76 21.44 0.03
N ARG A 122 -17.44 20.68 -1.01
CA ARG A 122 -16.08 20.18 -1.26
C ARG A 122 -15.25 21.12 -2.11
N LEU A 123 -14.00 21.34 -1.74
CA LEU A 123 -13.06 22.24 -2.44
C LEU A 123 -11.92 21.45 -3.11
N LEU A 124 -11.84 21.51 -4.44
CA LEU A 124 -10.67 21.08 -5.20
C LEU A 124 -9.72 22.27 -5.40
N GLY A 125 -8.41 22.06 -5.23
CA GLY A 125 -7.42 23.14 -5.23
C GLY A 125 -7.12 23.65 -3.80
N PRO A 126 -6.72 24.92 -3.62
CA PRO A 126 -6.53 25.96 -4.63
C PRO A 126 -5.32 25.70 -5.55
N ASN A 127 -4.99 26.66 -6.41
CA ASN A 127 -3.81 26.61 -7.28
C ASN A 127 -3.75 25.32 -8.11
N CYS A 128 -4.83 25.03 -8.81
CA CYS A 128 -4.96 23.84 -9.63
C CYS A 128 -5.37 24.20 -11.05
N ILE A 129 -5.19 23.26 -11.99
CA ILE A 129 -5.65 23.45 -13.38
C ILE A 129 -7.15 23.22 -13.52
N GLY A 130 -7.76 22.49 -12.59
CA GLY A 130 -9.14 22.04 -12.62
C GLY A 130 -9.25 20.55 -12.96
N LEU A 131 -10.37 20.15 -13.54
CA LEU A 131 -10.67 18.75 -13.83
C LEU A 131 -11.35 18.54 -15.19
N LEU A 132 -11.16 17.34 -15.74
CA LEU A 132 -11.80 16.87 -16.96
C LEU A 132 -12.47 15.52 -16.70
N SER A 133 -13.70 15.37 -17.18
CA SER A 133 -14.42 14.08 -17.24
C SER A 133 -14.89 13.87 -18.69
N PRO A 134 -14.05 13.30 -19.58
CA PRO A 134 -14.30 13.26 -21.02
C PRO A 134 -15.61 12.56 -21.42
N HIS A 135 -16.02 11.55 -20.67
CA HIS A 135 -17.27 10.82 -20.89
C HIS A 135 -18.53 11.68 -20.68
N LEU A 136 -18.42 12.80 -19.96
CA LEU A 136 -19.49 13.80 -19.80
C LEU A 136 -19.34 15.01 -20.73
N GLY A 137 -18.26 15.08 -21.52
CA GLY A 137 -17.86 16.30 -22.20
C GLY A 137 -17.48 17.44 -21.23
N LEU A 138 -17.20 17.13 -19.96
CA LEU A 138 -16.85 18.12 -18.95
C LEU A 138 -15.36 18.46 -19.06
N ASN A 139 -15.07 19.72 -19.36
CA ASN A 139 -13.73 20.28 -19.25
C ASN A 139 -13.79 21.56 -18.38
N ALA A 140 -13.77 21.36 -17.06
CA ALA A 140 -13.78 22.42 -16.06
C ALA A 140 -12.34 22.81 -15.68
N SER A 141 -11.54 23.14 -16.69
CA SER A 141 -10.11 23.38 -16.54
C SER A 141 -9.58 24.38 -17.57
N PHE A 142 -8.35 24.83 -17.39
CA PHE A 142 -7.64 25.64 -18.40
C PHE A 142 -6.56 24.86 -19.17
N THR A 143 -6.73 23.55 -19.36
CA THR A 143 -5.81 22.75 -20.19
C THR A 143 -5.76 23.23 -21.64
N GLN A 144 -4.62 22.99 -22.31
CA GLN A 144 -4.36 23.36 -23.71
C GLN A 144 -5.05 22.44 -24.73
N ALA A 145 -5.47 21.25 -24.32
CA ALA A 145 -6.11 20.26 -25.18
C ALA A 145 -7.31 19.61 -24.48
N LYS A 146 -8.21 19.02 -25.29
CA LYS A 146 -9.25 18.10 -24.81
C LYS A 146 -8.63 16.73 -24.58
N ALA A 147 -9.14 16.01 -23.59
CA ALA A 147 -8.77 14.62 -23.38
C ALA A 147 -9.67 13.69 -24.21
N LEU A 148 -9.06 12.65 -24.79
CA LEU A 148 -9.80 11.55 -25.40
C LEU A 148 -10.54 10.75 -24.31
N PRO A 149 -11.79 10.29 -24.55
CA PRO A 149 -12.45 9.35 -23.65
C PRO A 149 -11.71 8.03 -23.55
N GLY A 150 -11.60 7.50 -22.34
CA GLY A 150 -11.01 6.18 -22.07
C GLY A 150 -11.25 5.74 -20.63
N GLU A 151 -10.43 4.82 -20.15
CA GLU A 151 -10.64 4.12 -18.88
C GLU A 151 -9.57 4.41 -17.81
N LEU A 152 -8.66 5.36 -18.07
CA LEU A 152 -7.61 5.75 -17.13
C LEU A 152 -8.01 7.00 -16.34
N ALA A 153 -7.87 6.98 -15.03
CA ALA A 153 -7.97 8.18 -14.21
C ALA A 153 -6.57 8.70 -13.88
N LEU A 154 -6.29 9.99 -14.13
CA LEU A 154 -5.05 10.65 -13.75
C LEU A 154 -5.31 11.67 -12.65
N VAL A 155 -4.63 11.53 -11.51
CA VAL A 155 -4.66 12.50 -10.40
C VAL A 155 -3.25 13.03 -10.17
N SER A 156 -3.09 14.35 -10.23
CA SER A 156 -1.78 15.00 -10.12
C SER A 156 -1.81 16.20 -9.19
N GLN A 157 -0.81 16.31 -8.29
CA GLN A 157 -0.54 17.56 -7.57
C GLN A 157 0.07 18.64 -8.47
N SER A 158 0.84 18.24 -9.50
CA SER A 158 1.45 19.17 -10.45
C SER A 158 0.52 19.43 -11.63
N GLY A 159 0.11 20.68 -11.78
CA GLY A 159 -0.65 21.13 -12.95
C GLY A 159 0.17 21.02 -14.24
N ALA A 160 1.39 21.55 -14.26
CA ALA A 160 2.24 21.57 -15.45
C ALA A 160 2.49 20.15 -16.01
N LEU A 161 2.70 19.18 -15.13
CA LEU A 161 2.88 17.80 -15.55
C LEU A 161 1.57 17.16 -16.03
N LEU A 162 0.42 17.50 -15.45
CA LEU A 162 -0.88 17.04 -15.96
C LEU A 162 -1.10 17.54 -17.39
N THR A 163 -0.78 18.81 -17.69
CA THR A 163 -0.90 19.36 -19.04
C THR A 163 0.07 18.70 -20.02
N ALA A 164 1.31 18.46 -19.63
CA ALA A 164 2.29 17.78 -20.48
C ALA A 164 1.90 16.31 -20.74
N LEU A 165 1.41 15.61 -19.72
CA LEU A 165 0.91 14.25 -19.81
C LEU A 165 -0.31 14.14 -20.72
N LEU A 166 -1.23 15.12 -20.66
CA LEU A 166 -2.39 15.15 -21.53
C LEU A 166 -1.99 15.31 -23.00
N ASP A 167 -1.04 16.20 -23.29
CA ASP A 167 -0.54 16.42 -24.65
C ASP A 167 0.08 15.15 -25.22
N TRP A 168 0.99 14.53 -24.46
CA TRP A 168 1.65 13.31 -24.86
C TRP A 168 0.66 12.13 -24.98
N ALA A 169 -0.26 11.97 -24.03
CA ALA A 169 -1.28 10.93 -24.08
C ALA A 169 -2.16 11.04 -25.33
N ASN A 170 -2.52 12.26 -25.76
CA ASN A 170 -3.27 12.45 -27.00
C ASN A 170 -2.49 12.02 -28.24
N ALA A 171 -1.17 12.27 -28.29
CA ALA A 171 -0.30 11.81 -29.36
C ALA A 171 -0.27 10.26 -29.44
N GLU A 172 -0.24 9.59 -28.29
CA GLU A 172 -0.28 8.13 -28.14
C GLU A 172 -1.71 7.55 -28.19
N ARG A 173 -2.74 8.39 -28.44
CA ARG A 173 -4.16 8.01 -28.46
C ARG A 173 -4.66 7.35 -27.16
N ILE A 174 -4.08 7.74 -26.04
CA ILE A 174 -4.45 7.25 -24.71
C ILE A 174 -5.60 8.11 -24.17
N GLY A 175 -6.72 7.45 -23.87
CA GLY A 175 -7.92 8.09 -23.33
C GLY A 175 -8.04 8.01 -21.81
N PHE A 176 -8.80 8.94 -21.22
CA PHE A 176 -9.01 9.07 -19.79
C PHE A 176 -10.50 9.03 -19.41
N SER A 177 -10.79 8.44 -18.25
CA SER A 177 -12.08 8.56 -17.56
C SER A 177 -12.18 9.91 -16.84
N HIS A 178 -11.09 10.27 -16.15
CA HIS A 178 -10.93 11.53 -15.41
C HIS A 178 -9.49 12.04 -15.46
N LEU A 179 -9.32 13.37 -15.50
CA LEU A 179 -8.07 14.04 -15.16
C LEU A 179 -8.34 15.05 -14.06
N VAL A 180 -7.62 14.97 -12.95
CA VAL A 180 -7.85 15.81 -11.77
C VAL A 180 -6.54 16.46 -11.32
N SER A 181 -6.50 17.78 -11.37
CA SER A 181 -5.42 18.57 -10.78
C SER A 181 -5.77 18.89 -9.33
N LEU A 182 -5.02 18.34 -8.38
CA LEU A 182 -5.19 18.59 -6.95
C LEU A 182 -4.67 19.96 -6.53
N GLY A 183 -3.58 20.43 -7.14
CA GLY A 183 -2.89 21.66 -6.73
C GLY A 183 -2.44 21.56 -5.27
N GLU A 184 -2.73 22.60 -4.50
CA GLU A 184 -2.40 22.67 -3.06
C GLU A 184 -3.29 21.79 -2.17
N HIS A 185 -4.32 21.13 -2.72
CA HIS A 185 -5.13 20.09 -2.05
C HIS A 185 -5.60 20.45 -0.63
N ALA A 186 -6.21 21.62 -0.45
CA ALA A 186 -6.60 22.13 0.86
C ALA A 186 -7.74 21.33 1.53
N ASP A 187 -8.63 20.70 0.74
CA ASP A 187 -9.71 19.84 1.22
C ASP A 187 -9.69 18.46 0.53
N VAL A 188 -10.02 18.42 -0.76
CA VAL A 188 -10.01 17.16 -1.53
C VAL A 188 -8.57 16.71 -1.74
N ASP A 189 -8.26 15.47 -1.35
CA ASP A 189 -6.94 14.87 -1.45
C ASP A 189 -6.94 13.55 -2.24
N PHE A 190 -5.77 12.89 -2.34
CA PHE A 190 -5.64 11.60 -3.01
C PHE A 190 -6.54 10.51 -2.43
N ALA A 191 -6.76 10.50 -1.11
CA ALA A 191 -7.53 9.46 -0.48
C ALA A 191 -9.01 9.54 -0.88
N ASP A 192 -9.56 10.76 -0.92
CA ASP A 192 -10.93 10.99 -1.38
C ASP A 192 -11.13 10.52 -2.82
N LEU A 193 -10.20 10.89 -3.70
CA LEU A 193 -10.27 10.52 -5.12
C LEU A 193 -10.04 9.01 -5.32
N LEU A 194 -9.12 8.39 -4.58
CA LEU A 194 -8.88 6.95 -4.67
C LEU A 194 -10.13 6.15 -4.31
N ASP A 195 -10.84 6.54 -3.26
CA ASP A 195 -12.04 5.85 -2.84
C ASP A 195 -13.20 5.97 -3.84
N HIS A 196 -13.39 7.16 -4.41
CA HIS A 196 -14.37 7.34 -5.47
C HIS A 196 -13.99 6.57 -6.73
N LEU A 197 -12.75 6.74 -7.20
CA LEU A 197 -12.25 6.08 -8.40
C LEU A 197 -12.18 4.55 -8.25
N ALA A 198 -12.07 4.01 -7.04
CA ALA A 198 -12.13 2.58 -6.79
C ALA A 198 -13.49 1.98 -7.16
N THR A 199 -14.58 2.72 -6.96
CA THR A 199 -15.96 2.27 -7.22
C THR A 199 -16.54 2.76 -8.55
N ASP A 200 -15.93 3.78 -9.16
CA ASP A 200 -16.36 4.29 -10.47
C ASP A 200 -16.25 3.24 -11.58
N ARG A 201 -17.35 3.00 -12.31
CA ARG A 201 -17.37 2.01 -13.42
C ARG A 201 -16.61 2.47 -14.67
N HIS A 202 -16.36 3.77 -14.83
CA HIS A 202 -15.67 4.32 -16.01
C HIS A 202 -14.15 4.19 -15.91
N THR A 203 -13.62 4.06 -14.70
CA THR A 203 -12.19 3.94 -14.42
C THR A 203 -11.77 2.48 -14.26
N ARG A 204 -10.79 2.01 -15.04
CA ARG A 204 -10.15 0.69 -14.88
C ARG A 204 -8.79 0.72 -14.20
N ALA A 205 -8.04 1.82 -14.34
CA ALA A 205 -6.76 2.00 -13.66
C ALA A 205 -6.58 3.45 -13.22
N ILE A 206 -5.86 3.65 -12.12
CA ILE A 206 -5.66 4.95 -11.48
C ILE A 206 -4.17 5.30 -11.53
N LEU A 207 -3.85 6.47 -12.06
CA LEU A 207 -2.51 7.01 -12.20
C LEU A 207 -2.35 8.18 -11.24
N LEU A 208 -1.32 8.14 -10.39
CA LEU A 208 -1.05 9.17 -9.40
C LEU A 208 0.31 9.82 -9.64
N TYR A 209 0.35 11.14 -9.66
CA TYR A 209 1.60 11.91 -9.54
C TYR A 209 1.62 12.62 -8.19
N ILE A 210 2.49 12.14 -7.28
CA ILE A 210 2.52 12.53 -5.88
C ILE A 210 3.82 13.28 -5.56
N GLU A 211 3.70 14.46 -4.97
CA GLU A 211 4.79 15.23 -4.38
C GLU A 211 4.84 15.02 -2.86
N SER A 212 3.68 15.12 -2.19
CA SER A 212 3.53 14.98 -0.74
C SER A 212 2.19 14.36 -0.33
N ILE A 213 2.11 13.83 0.89
CA ILE A 213 0.89 13.29 1.52
C ILE A 213 0.68 13.99 2.86
N THR A 214 -0.53 14.51 3.09
CA THR A 214 -0.89 15.22 4.33
C THR A 214 -1.59 14.32 5.34
N SER A 215 -2.39 13.36 4.87
CA SER A 215 -3.17 12.43 5.70
C SER A 215 -2.76 10.96 5.44
N PRO A 216 -1.64 10.49 6.02
CA PRO A 216 -1.01 9.21 5.69
C PRO A 216 -1.91 7.99 5.93
N ARG A 217 -2.64 7.95 7.06
CA ARG A 217 -3.56 6.86 7.37
C ARG A 217 -4.77 6.83 6.44
N LYS A 218 -5.36 8.00 6.16
CA LYS A 218 -6.46 8.14 5.21
C LYS A 218 -6.02 7.66 3.82
N PHE A 219 -4.84 8.10 3.38
CA PHE A 219 -4.22 7.67 2.13
C PHE A 219 -3.97 6.18 2.07
N MET A 220 -3.32 5.59 3.08
CA MET A 220 -3.00 4.16 3.09
C MET A 220 -4.24 3.28 3.09
N SER A 221 -5.28 3.67 3.83
CA SER A 221 -6.55 2.96 3.85
C SER A 221 -7.25 3.03 2.48
N ALA A 222 -7.38 4.22 1.89
CA ALA A 222 -7.98 4.41 0.57
C ALA A 222 -7.18 3.73 -0.56
N ALA A 223 -5.85 3.86 -0.53
CA ALA A 223 -4.95 3.25 -1.49
C ALA A 223 -5.03 1.72 -1.46
N ARG A 224 -5.06 1.12 -0.27
CA ARG A 224 -5.25 -0.34 -0.12
C ARG A 224 -6.61 -0.77 -0.66
N ALA A 225 -7.67 -0.03 -0.35
CA ALA A 225 -9.01 -0.34 -0.86
C ALA A 225 -9.05 -0.26 -2.40
N ALA A 226 -8.53 0.81 -2.98
CA ALA A 226 -8.45 0.99 -4.44
C ALA A 226 -7.59 -0.08 -5.11
N ALA A 227 -6.39 -0.34 -4.58
CA ALA A 227 -5.44 -1.30 -5.15
C ALA A 227 -5.92 -2.75 -5.12
N ARG A 228 -6.89 -3.11 -4.25
CA ARG A 228 -7.54 -4.44 -4.25
C ARG A 228 -8.49 -4.64 -5.44
N ILE A 229 -9.00 -3.55 -6.01
CA ILE A 229 -10.04 -3.58 -7.04
C ILE A 229 -9.43 -3.25 -8.40
N LYS A 230 -8.53 -2.26 -8.44
CA LYS A 230 -7.97 -1.70 -9.67
C LYS A 230 -6.47 -1.49 -9.55
N PRO A 231 -5.71 -1.59 -10.67
CA PRO A 231 -4.33 -1.13 -10.70
C PRO A 231 -4.23 0.35 -10.30
N VAL A 232 -3.36 0.63 -9.34
CA VAL A 232 -2.98 2.00 -8.96
C VAL A 232 -1.48 2.15 -9.18
N ILE A 233 -1.10 3.08 -10.04
CA ILE A 233 0.28 3.29 -10.49
C ILE A 233 0.71 4.69 -10.06
N VAL A 234 1.90 4.80 -9.46
CA VAL A 234 2.35 6.00 -8.76
C VAL A 234 3.71 6.46 -9.26
N VAL A 235 3.79 7.74 -9.63
CA VAL A 235 5.06 8.47 -9.80
C VAL A 235 5.26 9.34 -8.55
N LYS A 236 6.36 9.14 -7.84
CA LYS A 236 6.76 9.98 -6.69
C LYS A 236 7.81 11.00 -7.12
N ALA A 237 7.49 12.28 -6.98
CA ALA A 237 8.43 13.37 -7.17
C ALA A 237 9.40 13.50 -5.98
N GLY A 238 10.56 14.13 -6.19
CA GLY A 238 11.50 14.45 -5.11
C GLY A 238 12.11 13.22 -4.42
N ARG A 239 12.73 12.33 -5.21
CA ARG A 239 13.31 11.06 -4.72
C ARG A 239 14.72 11.19 -4.15
N ALA A 240 15.52 12.07 -4.75
CA ALA A 240 16.90 12.33 -4.34
C ALA A 240 16.97 13.53 -3.38
N PRO A 241 18.01 13.69 -2.55
CA PRO A 241 18.13 14.82 -1.62
C PRO A 241 17.89 16.20 -2.26
N ALA A 242 18.43 16.44 -3.45
CA ALA A 242 18.19 17.67 -4.21
C ALA A 242 16.73 17.81 -4.65
N GLY A 243 16.10 16.72 -5.10
CA GLY A 243 14.69 16.70 -5.49
C GLY A 243 13.73 16.84 -4.29
N MET A 244 14.08 16.26 -3.14
CA MET A 244 13.32 16.43 -1.88
C MET A 244 13.30 17.89 -1.46
N LYS A 245 14.46 18.56 -1.49
CA LYS A 245 14.55 20.01 -1.21
C LYS A 245 13.70 20.82 -2.19
N ALA A 246 13.78 20.55 -3.49
CA ALA A 246 12.98 21.25 -4.51
C ALA A 246 11.47 21.05 -4.31
N ALA A 247 11.03 19.81 -4.04
CA ALA A 247 9.62 19.51 -3.79
C ALA A 247 9.11 20.13 -2.47
N ALA A 248 9.92 20.15 -1.41
CA ALA A 248 9.58 20.78 -0.14
C ALA A 248 9.44 22.30 -0.28
N SER A 249 10.34 22.96 -1.02
CA SER A 249 10.22 24.39 -1.33
C SER A 249 9.01 24.72 -2.22
N HIS A 250 8.61 23.78 -3.09
CA HIS A 250 7.47 23.95 -3.99
C HIS A 250 6.11 23.75 -3.29
N THR A 251 6.01 22.77 -2.38
CA THR A 251 4.74 22.40 -1.72
C THR A 251 4.57 22.98 -0.32
N GLY A 252 5.65 23.44 0.30
CA GLY A 252 5.67 23.86 1.71
C GLY A 252 5.47 22.71 2.71
N ALA A 253 5.38 21.47 2.24
CA ALA A 253 5.26 20.27 3.06
C ALA A 253 6.62 19.57 3.23
N LEU A 254 6.85 18.95 4.40
CA LEU A 254 8.03 18.13 4.63
C LEU A 254 8.06 16.95 3.66
N ALA A 255 9.19 16.73 3.00
CA ALA A 255 9.42 15.54 2.18
C ALA A 255 9.91 14.39 3.08
N GLY A 256 9.16 13.29 3.14
CA GLY A 256 9.55 12.09 3.86
C GLY A 256 10.62 11.28 3.13
N GLU A 257 11.24 10.33 3.83
CA GLU A 257 12.29 9.49 3.25
C GLU A 257 11.77 8.65 2.07
N ASP A 258 12.48 8.68 0.94
CA ASP A 258 12.02 8.01 -0.28
C ASP A 258 11.87 6.49 -0.10
N ILE A 259 12.75 5.87 0.70
CA ILE A 259 12.71 4.44 1.00
C ILE A 259 11.48 4.05 1.85
N VAL A 260 11.04 4.94 2.74
CA VAL A 260 9.82 4.76 3.53
C VAL A 260 8.60 4.93 2.65
N PHE A 261 8.59 5.95 1.79
CA PHE A 261 7.51 6.16 0.82
C PHE A 261 7.37 4.95 -0.11
N ASP A 262 8.47 4.42 -0.61
CA ASP A 262 8.52 3.21 -1.43
C ASP A 262 7.97 1.98 -0.68
N ALA A 263 8.31 1.82 0.59
CA ALA A 263 7.74 0.79 1.45
C ALA A 263 6.21 0.97 1.62
N ALA A 264 5.73 2.21 1.75
CA ALA A 264 4.31 2.52 1.85
C ALA A 264 3.53 2.17 0.58
N ILE A 265 4.03 2.55 -0.60
CA ILE A 265 3.41 2.23 -1.89
C ILE A 265 3.31 0.71 -2.09
N ARG A 266 4.39 -0.03 -1.77
CA ARG A 266 4.36 -1.51 -1.81
C ARG A 266 3.37 -2.10 -0.82
N ARG A 267 3.37 -1.60 0.41
CA ARG A 267 2.44 -2.08 1.47
C ARG A 267 0.98 -1.80 1.11
N ALA A 268 0.72 -0.75 0.33
CA ALA A 268 -0.60 -0.45 -0.20
C ALA A 268 -1.01 -1.34 -1.39
N GLY A 269 -0.09 -2.12 -1.96
CA GLY A 269 -0.32 -2.95 -3.15
C GLY A 269 -0.30 -2.18 -4.47
N MET A 270 0.14 -0.93 -4.44
CA MET A 270 0.25 -0.08 -5.62
C MET A 270 1.58 -0.34 -6.36
N LEU A 271 1.66 0.06 -7.62
CA LEU A 271 2.90 -0.01 -8.41
C LEU A 271 3.58 1.35 -8.44
N ARG A 272 4.78 1.46 -7.87
CA ARG A 272 5.63 2.64 -8.07
C ARG A 272 6.36 2.54 -9.40
N VAL A 273 6.46 3.65 -10.12
CA VAL A 273 7.29 3.82 -11.31
C VAL A 273 8.15 5.07 -11.21
N ASP A 274 9.24 5.11 -11.99
CA ASP A 274 10.26 6.15 -11.88
C ASP A 274 10.08 7.31 -12.85
N THR A 275 9.38 7.06 -13.95
CA THR A 275 9.24 7.99 -15.07
C THR A 275 7.80 8.09 -15.52
N LEU A 276 7.45 9.19 -16.19
CA LEU A 276 6.14 9.33 -16.82
C LEU A 276 5.95 8.31 -17.95
N LYS A 277 7.03 7.91 -18.63
CA LYS A 277 6.98 6.86 -19.65
C LYS A 277 6.59 5.50 -19.05
N ASP A 278 7.24 5.13 -17.95
CA ASP A 278 6.90 3.91 -17.21
C ASP A 278 5.45 3.90 -16.70
N LEU A 279 4.87 5.07 -16.40
CA LEU A 279 3.47 5.19 -15.97
C LEU A 279 2.51 4.63 -17.03
N PHE A 280 2.70 4.99 -18.30
CA PHE A 280 1.84 4.46 -19.38
C PHE A 280 2.21 3.05 -19.79
N ILE A 281 3.51 2.69 -19.79
CA ILE A 281 3.94 1.30 -19.98
C ILE A 281 3.21 0.40 -18.97
N ALA A 282 3.25 0.74 -17.68
CA ALA A 282 2.56 0.01 -16.64
C ALA A 282 1.04 -0.01 -16.87
N ALA A 283 0.41 1.12 -17.19
CA ALA A 283 -1.03 1.21 -17.40
C ALA A 283 -1.49 0.30 -18.55
N GLN A 284 -0.80 0.35 -19.69
CA GLN A 284 -1.10 -0.48 -20.85
C GLN A 284 -0.87 -1.98 -20.55
N THR A 285 0.24 -2.30 -19.89
CA THR A 285 0.55 -3.69 -19.49
C THR A 285 -0.52 -4.26 -18.57
N LEU A 286 -0.87 -3.54 -17.50
CA LEU A 286 -1.82 -4.00 -16.49
C LEU A 286 -3.27 -3.99 -16.99
N ALA A 287 -3.58 -3.23 -18.05
CA ALA A 287 -4.88 -3.29 -18.70
C ALA A 287 -5.05 -4.54 -19.59
N ARG A 288 -3.98 -4.99 -20.27
CA ARG A 288 -4.03 -6.02 -21.33
C ARG A 288 -3.42 -7.37 -20.95
N PHE A 289 -2.59 -7.42 -19.91
CA PHE A 289 -1.75 -8.58 -19.58
C PHE A 289 -1.83 -9.03 -18.10
N ARG A 290 -2.85 -8.57 -17.36
CA ARG A 290 -2.93 -8.78 -15.90
C ARG A 290 -3.02 -10.25 -15.48
N ASP A 291 -3.72 -11.07 -16.26
CA ASP A 291 -4.13 -12.43 -15.88
C ASP A 291 -2.99 -13.47 -16.02
N ASN A 292 -1.80 -13.06 -16.50
CA ASN A 292 -0.75 -14.01 -16.90
C ASN A 292 -0.07 -14.86 -15.80
N HIS A 293 0.05 -14.51 -14.53
CA HIS A 293 0.83 -15.23 -13.48
C HIS A 293 2.28 -15.76 -13.72
N SER A 294 2.83 -15.84 -14.94
CA SER A 294 4.19 -16.33 -15.17
C SER A 294 5.24 -15.46 -14.47
N ARG A 295 6.27 -16.12 -13.95
CA ARG A 295 7.47 -15.50 -13.36
C ARG A 295 8.66 -15.46 -14.31
N GLU A 296 8.53 -16.13 -15.44
CA GLU A 296 9.59 -16.26 -16.44
C GLU A 296 9.06 -15.80 -17.81
N LEU A 297 9.97 -15.31 -18.64
CA LEU A 297 9.67 -14.80 -19.96
C LEU A 297 10.23 -15.73 -21.03
N MET A 298 9.38 -16.23 -21.90
CA MET A 298 9.77 -16.93 -23.12
C MET A 298 9.85 -15.92 -24.26
N VAL A 299 10.95 -15.88 -25.02
CA VAL A 299 11.15 -14.89 -26.08
C VAL A 299 11.14 -15.59 -27.42
N MET A 300 10.36 -15.06 -28.36
CA MET A 300 10.36 -15.47 -29.75
C MET A 300 10.76 -14.27 -30.61
N THR A 301 11.75 -14.43 -31.47
CA THR A 301 12.29 -13.36 -32.31
C THR A 301 12.61 -13.88 -33.71
N ASN A 302 12.62 -13.02 -34.72
CA ASN A 302 13.15 -13.32 -36.06
C ASN A 302 14.59 -12.86 -36.28
N GLY A 303 15.26 -12.38 -35.23
CA GLY A 303 16.66 -12.03 -35.31
C GLY A 303 17.37 -12.13 -33.96
N GLY A 304 18.52 -12.81 -33.97
CA GLY A 304 19.35 -13.02 -32.78
C GLY A 304 19.77 -11.74 -32.06
N GLY A 305 20.08 -10.65 -32.80
CA GLY A 305 20.45 -9.37 -32.19
C GLY A 305 19.35 -8.79 -31.29
N ALA A 306 18.10 -8.84 -31.73
CA ALA A 306 16.96 -8.41 -30.92
C ALA A 306 16.76 -9.33 -29.70
N GLY A 307 16.99 -10.63 -29.86
CA GLY A 307 16.98 -11.58 -28.74
C GLY A 307 18.05 -11.27 -27.69
N VAL A 308 19.27 -10.94 -28.10
CA VAL A 308 20.36 -10.52 -27.20
C VAL A 308 19.96 -9.26 -26.41
N MET A 309 19.39 -8.25 -27.08
CA MET A 309 18.91 -7.04 -26.40
C MET A 309 17.85 -7.35 -25.33
N VAL A 310 16.93 -8.29 -25.59
CA VAL A 310 15.98 -8.75 -24.56
C VAL A 310 16.70 -9.37 -23.37
N ALA A 311 17.68 -10.25 -23.60
CA ALA A 311 18.43 -10.91 -22.54
C ALA A 311 19.25 -9.90 -21.69
N ASP A 312 19.91 -8.94 -22.35
CA ASP A 312 20.69 -7.89 -21.71
C ASP A 312 19.80 -6.94 -20.89
N ALA A 313 18.59 -6.62 -21.37
CA ALA A 313 17.61 -5.85 -20.62
C ALA A 313 17.02 -6.62 -19.42
N ALA A 314 16.86 -7.94 -19.56
CA ALA A 314 16.23 -8.80 -18.56
C ALA A 314 17.10 -8.99 -17.30
N ALA A 315 18.42 -9.17 -17.49
CA ALA A 315 19.36 -9.43 -16.41
C ALA A 315 19.37 -8.37 -15.28
N PRO A 316 19.54 -7.05 -15.54
CA PRO A 316 19.57 -6.04 -14.48
C PRO A 316 18.21 -5.83 -13.80
N LEU A 317 17.11 -6.15 -14.49
CA LEU A 317 15.74 -6.06 -13.96
C LEU A 317 15.31 -7.32 -13.21
N GLY A 318 16.16 -8.34 -13.15
CA GLY A 318 15.86 -9.62 -12.51
C GLY A 318 14.77 -10.44 -13.21
N VAL A 319 14.52 -10.16 -14.49
CA VAL A 319 13.57 -10.93 -15.31
C VAL A 319 14.27 -12.22 -15.75
N THR A 320 13.72 -13.37 -15.34
CA THR A 320 14.28 -14.67 -15.69
C THR A 320 13.72 -15.12 -17.03
N LEU A 321 14.61 -15.53 -17.95
CA LEU A 321 14.21 -16.16 -19.21
C LEU A 321 13.89 -17.64 -18.98
N ALA A 322 12.71 -18.07 -19.42
CA ALA A 322 12.25 -19.45 -19.27
C ALA A 322 13.14 -20.44 -20.03
N ARG A 323 13.30 -21.66 -19.50
CA ARG A 323 14.05 -22.72 -20.20
C ARG A 323 13.08 -23.62 -20.97
N PRO A 324 13.26 -23.81 -22.29
CA PRO A 324 12.43 -24.74 -23.05
C PRO A 324 12.61 -26.18 -22.53
N GLY A 325 11.52 -26.84 -22.13
CA GLY A 325 11.54 -28.24 -21.75
C GLY A 325 11.74 -29.17 -22.96
N GLU A 326 12.07 -30.44 -22.73
CA GLU A 326 12.30 -31.42 -23.81
C GLU A 326 11.11 -31.55 -24.77
N ALA A 327 9.89 -31.50 -24.24
CA ALA A 327 8.66 -31.58 -25.03
C ALA A 327 8.49 -30.37 -25.95
N LEU A 328 8.68 -29.14 -25.42
CA LEU A 328 8.64 -27.92 -26.22
C LEU A 328 9.77 -27.90 -27.26
N MET A 329 11.00 -28.28 -26.89
CA MET A 329 12.13 -28.40 -27.80
C MET A 329 11.82 -29.33 -28.97
N LYS A 330 11.20 -30.49 -28.72
CA LYS A 330 10.79 -31.43 -29.78
C LYS A 330 9.76 -30.81 -30.73
N ARG A 331 8.79 -30.05 -30.23
CA ARG A 331 7.78 -29.35 -31.07
C ARG A 331 8.44 -28.26 -31.92
N LEU A 332 9.30 -27.44 -31.33
CA LEU A 332 10.02 -26.38 -32.03
C LEU A 332 10.91 -26.96 -33.13
N ASN A 333 11.66 -28.02 -32.84
CA ASN A 333 12.50 -28.72 -33.83
C ASN A 333 11.72 -29.30 -35.02
N ALA A 334 10.42 -29.56 -34.87
CA ALA A 334 9.59 -30.07 -35.96
C ALA A 334 9.09 -28.96 -36.91
N VAL A 335 9.03 -27.71 -36.45
CA VAL A 335 8.45 -26.57 -37.20
C VAL A 335 9.47 -25.49 -37.56
N LEU A 336 10.64 -25.47 -36.92
CA LEU A 336 11.72 -24.51 -37.15
C LEU A 336 12.87 -25.14 -37.97
N PRO A 337 13.60 -24.32 -38.77
CA PRO A 337 14.75 -24.80 -39.53
C PRO A 337 15.89 -25.22 -38.60
N ALA A 338 16.74 -26.16 -39.02
CA ALA A 338 17.78 -26.75 -38.17
C ALA A 338 18.74 -25.76 -37.49
N ASN A 339 18.92 -24.57 -38.08
CA ASN A 339 19.81 -23.50 -37.62
C ASN A 339 19.15 -22.49 -36.65
N TRP A 340 17.94 -22.73 -36.16
CA TRP A 340 17.34 -21.92 -35.10
C TRP A 340 18.17 -22.00 -33.80
N SER A 341 17.95 -21.11 -32.84
CA SER A 341 18.85 -20.93 -31.67
C SER A 341 18.92 -22.09 -30.68
N HIS A 342 17.98 -23.04 -30.68
CA HIS A 342 17.85 -24.14 -29.70
C HIS A 342 17.83 -23.71 -28.23
N GLY A 343 17.30 -22.52 -27.94
CA GLY A 343 17.24 -21.97 -26.59
C GLY A 343 16.21 -20.86 -26.44
N ASN A 344 16.35 -20.07 -25.37
CA ASN A 344 15.58 -18.85 -25.16
C ASN A 344 16.56 -17.68 -25.08
N PRO A 345 16.53 -16.71 -26.02
CA PRO A 345 15.50 -16.48 -27.04
C PRO A 345 15.41 -17.52 -28.17
N ILE A 346 14.17 -17.80 -28.61
CA ILE A 346 13.84 -18.64 -29.77
C ILE A 346 13.97 -17.77 -31.03
N ASP A 347 15.10 -17.90 -31.75
CA ASP A 347 15.34 -17.21 -33.02
C ASP A 347 14.81 -18.04 -34.19
N ILE A 348 13.70 -17.61 -34.78
CA ILE A 348 13.03 -18.28 -35.90
C ILE A 348 13.64 -17.94 -37.27
N ILE A 349 14.74 -17.19 -37.30
CA ILE A 349 15.49 -16.74 -38.48
C ILE A 349 14.78 -15.63 -39.27
N GLY A 350 15.56 -14.70 -39.81
CA GLY A 350 15.06 -13.46 -40.43
C GLY A 350 14.26 -13.65 -41.72
N ASP A 351 14.35 -14.80 -42.38
CA ASP A 351 13.59 -15.13 -43.60
C ASP A 351 12.19 -15.71 -43.31
N ALA A 352 11.77 -15.71 -42.03
CA ALA A 352 10.56 -16.38 -41.59
C ALA A 352 9.28 -15.90 -42.31
N PRO A 353 8.56 -16.78 -43.04
CA PRO A 353 7.21 -16.48 -43.53
C PRO A 353 6.22 -16.42 -42.35
N ALA A 354 5.08 -15.76 -42.55
CA ALA A 354 4.03 -15.63 -41.54
C ALA A 354 3.62 -16.98 -40.91
N GLN A 355 3.59 -18.05 -41.71
CA GLN A 355 3.27 -19.40 -41.22
C GLN A 355 4.25 -19.90 -40.16
N ARG A 356 5.55 -19.59 -40.28
CA ARG A 356 6.57 -19.99 -39.27
C ARG A 356 6.29 -19.32 -37.93
N TYR A 357 5.84 -18.06 -37.94
CA TYR A 357 5.43 -17.38 -36.70
C TYR A 357 4.22 -18.05 -36.06
N VAL A 358 3.20 -18.35 -36.86
CA VAL A 358 1.97 -19.02 -36.41
C VAL A 358 2.29 -20.39 -35.80
N ASP A 359 3.11 -21.20 -36.47
CA ASP A 359 3.45 -22.55 -36.00
C ASP A 359 4.30 -22.52 -34.73
N THR A 360 5.21 -21.55 -34.62
CA THR A 360 5.99 -21.32 -33.39
C THR A 360 5.08 -20.91 -32.23
N LEU A 361 4.15 -19.97 -32.45
CA LEU A 361 3.18 -19.55 -31.43
C LEU A 361 2.29 -20.71 -30.98
N LYS A 362 1.83 -21.58 -31.90
CA LYS A 362 1.09 -22.80 -31.54
C LYS A 362 1.91 -23.71 -30.63
N ALA A 363 3.17 -23.97 -30.98
CA ALA A 363 4.07 -24.79 -30.16
C ALA A 363 4.25 -24.20 -28.75
N LEU A 364 4.36 -22.86 -28.63
CA LEU A 364 4.45 -22.17 -27.35
C LEU A 364 3.13 -22.19 -26.57
N PHE A 365 1.99 -22.07 -27.23
CA PHE A 365 0.70 -22.09 -26.54
C PHE A 365 0.33 -23.47 -26.01
N ASP A 366 0.72 -24.52 -26.73
CA ASP A 366 0.58 -25.93 -26.32
C ASP A 366 1.52 -26.33 -25.16
N ALA A 367 2.52 -25.51 -24.84
CA ALA A 367 3.49 -25.73 -23.78
C ALA A 367 3.17 -24.86 -22.55
N PRO A 368 2.67 -25.43 -21.44
CA PRO A 368 2.39 -24.67 -20.22
C PRO A 368 3.62 -23.93 -19.66
N GLU A 369 4.81 -24.51 -19.81
CA GLU A 369 6.08 -23.92 -19.36
C GLU A 369 6.47 -22.65 -20.11
N ALA A 370 5.92 -22.39 -21.30
CA ALA A 370 6.19 -21.17 -22.05
C ALA A 370 5.58 -19.93 -21.37
N GLY A 371 4.56 -20.10 -20.51
CA GLY A 371 4.03 -19.03 -19.66
C GLY A 371 3.71 -17.72 -20.41
N ALA A 372 4.48 -16.68 -20.10
CA ALA A 372 4.47 -15.39 -20.80
C ALA A 372 5.42 -15.40 -21.99
N VAL A 373 4.92 -14.98 -23.15
CA VAL A 373 5.68 -14.91 -24.40
C VAL A 373 5.91 -13.45 -24.79
N LEU A 374 7.16 -13.08 -25.05
CA LEU A 374 7.52 -11.83 -25.72
C LEU A 374 7.76 -12.11 -27.20
N PHE A 375 6.86 -11.62 -28.05
CA PHE A 375 6.99 -11.63 -29.50
C PHE A 375 7.83 -10.43 -29.94
N VAL A 376 8.98 -10.67 -30.56
CA VAL A 376 9.87 -9.61 -31.05
C VAL A 376 10.00 -9.74 -32.57
N HIS A 377 9.86 -8.63 -33.27
CA HIS A 377 10.00 -8.60 -34.72
C HIS A 377 10.83 -7.40 -35.19
N ALA A 378 11.83 -7.68 -36.03
CA ALA A 378 12.50 -6.70 -36.86
C ALA A 378 12.01 -6.78 -38.32
N PRO A 379 11.70 -5.65 -38.97
CA PRO A 379 11.20 -5.62 -40.34
C PRO A 379 12.25 -6.16 -41.31
N THR A 380 11.79 -6.86 -42.35
CA THR A 380 12.64 -7.40 -43.42
C THR A 380 12.06 -7.04 -44.78
N ALA A 381 12.88 -7.11 -45.83
CA ALA A 381 12.42 -6.89 -47.19
C ALA A 381 11.61 -8.06 -47.77
N ILE A 382 11.54 -9.20 -47.06
CA ILE A 382 11.01 -10.46 -47.60
C ILE A 382 9.51 -10.59 -47.35
N VAL A 383 9.07 -10.28 -46.12
CA VAL A 383 7.68 -10.47 -45.68
C VAL A 383 7.21 -9.21 -44.97
N SER A 384 6.02 -8.73 -45.35
CA SER A 384 5.38 -7.59 -44.70
C SER A 384 5.10 -7.88 -43.22
N SER A 385 5.53 -6.97 -42.33
CA SER A 385 5.21 -7.02 -40.90
C SER A 385 3.71 -7.05 -40.65
N GLU A 386 2.91 -6.35 -41.47
CA GLU A 386 1.45 -6.34 -41.36
C GLU A 386 0.84 -7.72 -41.66
N ALA A 387 1.34 -8.40 -42.68
CA ALA A 387 0.87 -9.74 -43.04
C ALA A 387 1.17 -10.75 -41.91
N ILE A 388 2.34 -10.63 -41.27
CA ILE A 388 2.69 -11.42 -40.09
C ILE A 388 1.73 -11.12 -38.93
N ALA A 389 1.49 -9.84 -38.64
CA ALA A 389 0.59 -9.44 -37.57
C ALA A 389 -0.84 -9.97 -37.78
N ARG A 390 -1.40 -9.81 -38.97
CA ARG A 390 -2.76 -10.28 -39.29
C ARG A 390 -2.88 -11.81 -39.21
N ALA A 391 -1.82 -12.55 -39.54
CA ALA A 391 -1.81 -14.01 -39.40
C ALA A 391 -1.75 -14.48 -37.93
N CYS A 392 -0.98 -13.78 -37.09
CA CYS A 392 -0.79 -14.15 -35.68
C CYS A 392 -1.91 -13.67 -34.75
N ALA A 393 -2.52 -12.51 -35.03
CA ALA A 393 -3.47 -11.86 -34.13
C ALA A 393 -4.67 -12.74 -33.72
N PRO A 394 -5.35 -13.51 -34.63
CA PRO A 394 -6.44 -14.38 -34.24
C PRO A 394 -6.03 -15.46 -33.23
N LEU A 395 -4.87 -16.09 -33.45
CA LEU A 395 -4.33 -17.11 -32.55
C LEU A 395 -3.98 -16.52 -31.18
N ILE A 396 -3.37 -15.34 -31.14
CA ILE A 396 -3.05 -14.67 -29.86
C ILE A 396 -4.33 -14.26 -29.13
N ALA A 397 -5.38 -13.88 -29.86
CA ALA A 397 -6.67 -13.50 -29.28
C ALA A 397 -7.40 -14.67 -28.59
N GLU A 398 -7.10 -15.92 -28.94
CA GLU A 398 -7.56 -17.12 -28.22
C GLU A 398 -6.80 -17.33 -26.89
N HIS A 399 -5.60 -16.75 -26.79
CA HIS A 399 -4.70 -16.83 -25.63
C HIS A 399 -4.40 -15.44 -25.04
N ARG A 400 -5.43 -14.57 -24.96
CA ARG A 400 -5.30 -13.20 -24.43
C ARG A 400 -4.58 -13.19 -23.09
N GLY A 401 -3.66 -12.24 -22.93
CA GLY A 401 -2.85 -12.12 -21.74
C GLY A 401 -1.67 -13.10 -21.66
N ARG A 402 -1.32 -13.83 -22.73
CA ARG A 402 -0.06 -14.61 -22.80
C ARG A 402 1.04 -13.97 -23.63
N VAL A 403 0.72 -13.09 -24.57
CA VAL A 403 1.71 -12.41 -25.43
C VAL A 403 1.86 -10.91 -25.12
N LEU A 404 3.11 -10.48 -25.01
CA LEU A 404 3.56 -9.09 -25.17
C LEU A 404 4.23 -8.97 -26.54
N SER A 405 4.13 -7.83 -27.22
CA SER A 405 4.77 -7.63 -28.52
C SER A 405 5.77 -6.48 -28.53
N CYS A 406 6.85 -6.65 -29.27
CA CYS A 406 7.84 -5.64 -29.59
C CYS A 406 8.04 -5.59 -31.11
N TRP A 407 7.59 -4.51 -31.74
CA TRP A 407 7.75 -4.28 -33.18
C TRP A 407 8.81 -3.21 -33.39
N LEU A 408 10.04 -3.64 -33.72
CA LEU A 408 11.19 -2.77 -33.89
C LEU A 408 11.06 -1.92 -35.16
N GLY A 409 11.22 -0.61 -35.04
CA GLY A 409 11.12 0.33 -36.17
C GLY A 409 9.95 1.30 -36.03
N GLY A 410 9.74 2.10 -37.09
CA GLY A 410 8.69 3.13 -37.16
C GLY A 410 7.65 2.80 -38.23
N ASP A 411 7.60 3.61 -39.28
CA ASP A 411 6.54 3.60 -40.31
C ASP A 411 6.25 2.21 -40.91
N THR A 412 7.29 1.42 -41.18
CA THR A 412 7.15 0.09 -41.82
C THR A 412 6.44 -0.93 -40.95
N VAL A 413 6.52 -0.79 -39.62
CA VAL A 413 5.88 -1.70 -38.65
C VAL A 413 4.62 -1.11 -38.03
N ALA A 414 4.32 0.17 -38.27
CA ALA A 414 3.15 0.84 -37.69
C ALA A 414 1.82 0.12 -37.98
N PRO A 415 1.53 -0.37 -39.21
CA PRO A 415 0.30 -1.13 -39.47
C PRO A 415 0.24 -2.46 -38.69
N ALA A 416 1.38 -3.12 -38.51
CA ALA A 416 1.50 -4.37 -37.74
C ALA A 416 1.22 -4.12 -36.25
N ARG A 417 1.76 -3.02 -35.71
CA ARG A 417 1.53 -2.58 -34.33
C ARG A 417 0.05 -2.28 -34.10
N SER A 418 -0.59 -1.50 -34.98
CA SER A 418 -2.02 -1.20 -34.88
C SER A 418 -2.89 -2.46 -34.92
N ALA A 419 -2.58 -3.43 -35.79
CA ALA A 419 -3.32 -4.69 -35.85
C ALA A 419 -3.24 -5.49 -34.52
N PHE A 420 -2.10 -5.47 -33.84
CA PHE A 420 -1.96 -6.10 -32.51
C PHE A 420 -2.66 -5.31 -31.40
N GLU A 421 -2.61 -3.98 -31.44
CA GLU A 421 -3.32 -3.11 -30.49
C GLU A 421 -4.84 -3.28 -30.58
N GLU A 422 -5.39 -3.34 -31.80
CA GLU A 422 -6.81 -3.63 -32.05
C GLU A 422 -7.21 -5.03 -31.55
N ALA A 423 -6.30 -5.99 -31.59
CA ALA A 423 -6.48 -7.33 -31.01
C ALA A 423 -6.35 -7.34 -29.47
N GLY A 424 -6.04 -6.20 -28.84
CA GLY A 424 -5.91 -6.06 -27.39
C GLY A 424 -4.57 -6.52 -26.82
N ILE A 425 -3.53 -6.63 -27.65
CA ILE A 425 -2.18 -7.05 -27.24
C ILE A 425 -1.41 -5.83 -26.72
N ALA A 426 -0.61 -5.99 -25.66
CA ALA A 426 0.28 -4.93 -25.18
C ALA A 426 1.53 -4.86 -26.06
N GLY A 427 1.80 -3.69 -26.63
CA GLY A 427 2.84 -3.48 -27.63
C GLY A 427 3.85 -2.42 -27.21
N TYR A 428 5.12 -2.68 -27.48
CA TYR A 428 6.25 -1.79 -27.17
C TYR A 428 7.13 -1.59 -28.39
N GLU A 429 7.92 -0.52 -28.38
CA GLU A 429 8.75 -0.16 -29.52
C GLU A 429 10.14 -0.79 -29.43
N THR A 430 10.62 -1.04 -28.21
CA THR A 430 11.96 -1.58 -27.97
C THR A 430 11.97 -2.81 -27.06
N PRO A 431 13.03 -3.64 -27.12
CA PRO A 431 13.18 -4.80 -26.24
C PRO A 431 13.23 -4.39 -24.76
N GLU A 432 13.91 -3.29 -24.44
CA GLU A 432 14.05 -2.76 -23.08
C GLU A 432 12.71 -2.35 -22.50
N GLU A 433 11.85 -1.69 -23.29
CA GLU A 433 10.49 -1.32 -22.87
C GLU A 433 9.64 -2.56 -22.58
N ALA A 434 9.71 -3.58 -23.46
CA ALA A 434 8.93 -4.80 -23.28
C ALA A 434 9.36 -5.59 -22.04
N VAL A 435 10.67 -5.66 -21.78
CA VAL A 435 11.20 -6.29 -20.56
C VAL A 435 10.86 -5.46 -19.32
N ARG A 436 10.97 -4.13 -19.40
CA ARG A 436 10.57 -3.19 -18.34
C ARG A 436 9.09 -3.38 -18.00
N ALA A 437 8.22 -3.46 -18.99
CA ALA A 437 6.80 -3.74 -18.82
C ALA A 437 6.54 -5.04 -18.04
N PHE A 438 7.22 -6.12 -18.43
CA PHE A 438 7.11 -7.41 -17.73
C PHE A 438 7.61 -7.32 -16.29
N SER A 439 8.74 -6.65 -16.04
CA SER A 439 9.29 -6.42 -14.68
C SER A 439 8.34 -5.59 -13.80
N LEU A 440 7.70 -4.56 -14.35
CA LEU A 440 6.70 -3.75 -13.66
C LEU A 440 5.47 -4.59 -13.27
N MET A 441 5.00 -5.47 -14.17
CA MET A 441 3.94 -6.41 -13.86
C MET A 441 4.33 -7.40 -12.75
N GLN A 442 5.55 -7.93 -12.76
CA GLN A 442 6.04 -8.80 -11.68
C GLN A 442 6.07 -8.07 -10.35
N THR A 443 6.56 -6.83 -10.34
CA THR A 443 6.57 -5.97 -9.15
C THR A 443 5.16 -5.71 -8.65
N TYR A 444 4.23 -5.36 -9.53
CA TYR A 444 2.82 -5.18 -9.18
C TYR A 444 2.22 -6.45 -8.55
N ARG A 445 2.48 -7.63 -9.11
CA ARG A 445 2.01 -8.91 -8.53
C ARG A 445 2.57 -9.20 -7.16
N ARG A 446 3.86 -8.92 -6.94
CA ARG A 446 4.48 -9.05 -5.60
C ARG A 446 3.80 -8.11 -4.61
N ASN A 447 3.58 -6.85 -5.00
CA ASN A 447 2.88 -5.88 -4.17
C ASN A 447 1.42 -6.29 -3.88
N GLN A 448 0.71 -6.85 -4.87
CA GLN A 448 -0.63 -7.40 -4.70
C GLN A 448 -0.64 -8.60 -3.74
N THR A 449 0.36 -9.46 -3.83
CA THR A 449 0.54 -10.58 -2.88
C THR A 449 0.79 -10.04 -1.47
N ALA A 450 1.65 -9.03 -1.31
CA ALA A 450 1.95 -8.36 -0.03
C ALA A 450 0.76 -7.57 0.54
N LEU A 451 -0.08 -6.97 -0.31
CA LEU A 451 -1.34 -6.32 0.07
C LEU A 451 -2.32 -7.34 0.67
N ARG A 452 -2.35 -8.54 0.08
CA ARG A 452 -3.13 -9.69 0.57
C ARG A 452 -2.54 -10.31 1.83
N GLN A 453 -1.24 -10.10 2.09
CA GLN A 453 -0.62 -10.49 3.36
C GLN A 453 -1.12 -9.59 4.49
N THR A 454 -1.65 -10.23 5.51
CA THR A 454 -2.14 -9.55 6.69
C THR A 454 -1.29 -9.91 7.88
N PRO A 455 -0.98 -8.94 8.74
CA PRO A 455 -0.20 -9.20 9.93
C PRO A 455 -0.94 -10.19 10.83
N SER A 456 -0.30 -11.32 11.11
CA SER A 456 -0.75 -12.29 12.10
C SER A 456 -0.64 -11.67 13.49
N ALA A 457 -1.60 -11.93 14.37
CA ALA A 457 -1.34 -11.84 15.79
C ALA A 457 -0.32 -12.94 16.15
N GLY A 458 0.92 -12.52 16.40
CA GLY A 458 2.09 -13.29 16.85
C GLY A 458 2.08 -14.81 16.66
N ALA A 459 2.90 -15.31 15.72
CA ALA A 459 3.46 -16.66 15.83
C ALA A 459 4.46 -16.78 17.01
N ASN A 460 4.86 -15.62 17.58
CA ASN A 460 5.74 -15.50 18.73
C ASN A 460 4.96 -15.72 20.02
N GLY A 461 5.62 -16.24 21.06
CA GLY A 461 5.05 -16.36 22.40
C GLY A 461 4.53 -15.01 22.92
N LYS A 462 3.57 -15.05 23.85
CA LYS A 462 2.98 -13.84 24.46
C LYS A 462 4.11 -13.00 25.10
N PRO A 463 4.29 -11.73 24.71
CA PRO A 463 5.32 -10.87 25.31
C PRO A 463 5.10 -10.69 26.81
N ASP A 464 6.20 -10.56 27.55
CA ASP A 464 6.19 -10.14 28.96
C ASP A 464 6.06 -8.61 29.05
N LEU A 465 4.83 -8.13 28.80
CA LEU A 465 4.51 -6.71 28.82
C LEU A 465 4.76 -6.06 30.18
N ALA A 466 4.61 -6.81 31.28
CA ALA A 466 4.84 -6.30 32.62
C ALA A 466 6.32 -5.96 32.82
N ARG A 467 7.21 -6.88 32.43
CA ARG A 467 8.66 -6.63 32.47
C ARG A 467 9.07 -5.50 31.53
N ALA A 468 8.56 -5.48 30.31
CA ALA A 468 8.86 -4.42 29.34
C ALA A 468 8.45 -3.04 29.88
N ARG A 469 7.26 -2.94 30.49
CA ARG A 469 6.75 -1.69 31.07
C ARG A 469 7.60 -1.23 32.25
N ALA A 470 7.98 -2.14 33.14
CA ALA A 470 8.83 -1.82 34.29
C ALA A 470 10.19 -1.21 33.87
N ILE A 471 10.78 -1.71 32.78
CA ILE A 471 12.05 -1.16 32.23
C ILE A 471 11.85 0.28 31.72
N ILE A 472 10.79 0.52 30.94
CA ILE A 472 10.49 1.85 30.39
C ILE A 472 10.17 2.85 31.49
N ASP A 473 9.31 2.47 32.43
CA ASP A 473 8.88 3.35 33.52
C ASP A 473 10.06 3.72 34.43
N ALA A 474 10.97 2.77 34.70
CA ALA A 474 12.19 3.03 35.46
C ALA A 474 13.15 3.98 34.73
N ALA A 475 13.32 3.81 33.41
CA ALA A 475 14.19 4.68 32.62
C ALA A 475 13.65 6.12 32.54
N LEU A 476 12.38 6.27 32.15
CA LEU A 476 11.73 7.57 32.04
C LEU A 476 11.56 8.26 33.41
N GLY A 477 11.25 7.50 34.46
CA GLY A 477 11.19 8.01 35.83
C GLY A 477 12.52 8.55 36.34
N ALA A 478 13.64 8.02 35.82
CA ALA A 478 14.99 8.53 36.07
C ALA A 478 15.42 9.65 35.08
N GLY A 479 14.53 10.12 34.20
CA GLY A 479 14.83 11.13 33.19
C GLY A 479 15.75 10.64 32.07
N ARG A 480 15.90 9.32 31.88
CA ARG A 480 16.75 8.73 30.84
C ARG A 480 15.93 8.44 29.59
N GLU A 481 16.32 9.02 28.46
CA GLU A 481 15.76 8.67 27.15
C GLU A 481 16.47 7.50 26.48
N TRP A 482 17.72 7.21 26.82
CA TRP A 482 18.45 6.06 26.28
C TRP A 482 18.47 4.93 27.30
N LEU A 483 18.08 3.72 26.87
CA LEU A 483 18.30 2.52 27.66
C LEU A 483 19.79 2.16 27.60
N ASP A 484 20.31 1.71 28.73
CA ASP A 484 21.61 1.03 28.71
C ASP A 484 21.48 -0.35 28.05
N GLU A 485 22.63 -0.96 27.79
CA GLU A 485 22.70 -2.22 27.04
C GLU A 485 21.99 -3.39 27.72
N ILE A 486 21.95 -3.39 29.05
CA ILE A 486 21.34 -4.48 29.83
C ILE A 486 19.82 -4.33 29.78
N ASP A 487 19.31 -3.12 30.00
CA ASP A 487 17.89 -2.80 29.91
C ASP A 487 17.38 -3.02 28.47
N ALA A 488 18.13 -2.61 27.46
CA ALA A 488 17.79 -2.83 26.05
C ALA A 488 17.70 -4.34 25.71
N LYS A 489 18.68 -5.15 26.14
CA LYS A 489 18.65 -6.61 25.92
C LYS A 489 17.53 -7.29 26.72
N ALA A 490 17.26 -6.85 27.94
CA ALA A 490 16.14 -7.34 28.74
C ALA A 490 14.80 -7.02 28.08
N LEU A 491 14.67 -5.85 27.46
CA LEU A 491 13.49 -5.46 26.69
C LEU A 491 13.30 -6.35 25.45
N LEU A 492 14.37 -6.62 24.68
CA LEU A 492 14.32 -7.55 23.55
C LEU A 492 13.91 -8.97 23.98
N ALA A 493 14.50 -9.47 25.08
CA ALA A 493 14.18 -10.78 25.63
C ALA A 493 12.71 -10.90 26.09
N ALA A 494 12.11 -9.81 26.59
CA ALA A 494 10.69 -9.77 26.95
C ALA A 494 9.74 -10.00 25.75
N TYR A 495 10.23 -9.78 24.53
CA TYR A 495 9.53 -10.06 23.27
C TYR A 495 10.02 -11.34 22.56
N GLY A 496 10.81 -12.16 23.24
CA GLY A 496 11.29 -13.45 22.71
C GLY A 496 12.46 -13.34 21.72
N ILE A 497 13.09 -12.17 21.58
CA ILE A 497 14.29 -12.01 20.77
C ILE A 497 15.49 -12.50 21.60
N ALA A 498 16.18 -13.53 21.12
CA ALA A 498 17.31 -14.10 21.83
C ALA A 498 18.47 -13.08 21.90
N VAL A 499 18.96 -12.84 23.11
CA VAL A 499 20.09 -11.94 23.38
C VAL A 499 21.24 -12.74 23.98
N VAL A 500 22.45 -12.28 23.70
CA VAL A 500 23.66 -12.81 24.34
C VAL A 500 23.61 -12.66 25.87
N PRO A 501 24.01 -13.68 26.65
CA PRO A 501 24.11 -13.57 28.10
C PRO A 501 24.96 -12.38 28.51
N THR A 502 24.37 -11.49 29.31
CA THR A 502 24.97 -10.22 29.72
C THR A 502 24.68 -9.98 31.20
N LEU A 503 25.70 -9.63 31.97
CA LEU A 503 25.61 -9.36 33.40
C LEU A 503 26.06 -7.93 33.71
N ARG A 504 25.35 -7.28 34.63
CA ARG A 504 25.76 -5.98 35.19
C ARG A 504 26.82 -6.21 36.26
N ALA A 505 27.86 -5.40 36.23
CA ALA A 505 28.80 -5.23 37.32
C ALA A 505 28.88 -3.74 37.70
N GLU A 506 29.11 -3.47 38.98
CA GLU A 506 29.40 -2.11 39.46
C GLU A 506 30.67 -1.55 38.81
N ALA A 507 30.91 -0.24 38.97
CA ALA A 507 32.11 0.44 38.47
C ALA A 507 33.39 0.06 39.25
N SER A 508 33.65 -1.24 39.36
CA SER A 508 34.78 -1.83 40.08
C SER A 508 35.36 -2.98 39.26
N PRO A 509 36.70 -3.03 39.07
CA PRO A 509 37.36 -4.15 38.42
C PRO A 509 37.08 -5.50 39.07
N GLN A 510 36.91 -5.53 40.40
CA GLN A 510 36.57 -6.75 41.15
C GLN A 510 35.17 -7.26 40.77
N ALA A 511 34.17 -6.37 40.76
CA ALA A 511 32.80 -6.72 40.42
C ALA A 511 32.68 -7.22 38.97
N ALA A 512 33.42 -6.62 38.03
CA ALA A 512 33.49 -7.08 36.65
C ALA A 512 34.06 -8.50 36.55
N ALA A 513 35.08 -8.80 37.35
CA ALA A 513 35.72 -10.11 37.37
C ALA A 513 34.81 -11.20 37.98
N GLU A 514 34.07 -10.89 39.05
CA GLU A 514 33.06 -11.77 39.64
C GLU A 514 31.90 -12.06 38.68
N ALA A 515 31.44 -11.05 37.94
CA ALA A 515 30.44 -11.25 36.90
C ALA A 515 30.97 -12.17 35.78
N ALA A 516 32.25 -12.05 35.39
CA ALA A 516 32.84 -12.92 34.37
C ALA A 516 32.94 -14.38 34.81
N GLN A 517 33.16 -14.67 36.10
CA GLN A 517 33.19 -16.05 36.62
C GLN A 517 31.87 -16.81 36.41
N ARG A 518 30.75 -16.08 36.28
CA ARG A 518 29.42 -16.66 36.06
C ARG A 518 29.14 -16.98 34.60
N ILE A 519 30.08 -16.69 33.69
CA ILE A 519 29.97 -16.91 32.26
C ILE A 519 31.04 -17.89 31.83
N ASP A 520 30.63 -18.98 31.18
CA ASP A 520 31.57 -19.94 30.62
C ASP A 520 32.25 -19.39 29.36
N GLY A 521 33.58 -19.49 29.32
CA GLY A 521 34.40 -19.13 28.16
C GLY A 521 34.90 -17.67 28.15
N PRO A 522 35.39 -17.17 27.00
CA PRO A 522 35.86 -15.78 26.88
C PRO A 522 34.70 -14.80 27.02
N VAL A 523 34.97 -13.63 27.61
CA VAL A 523 34.00 -12.56 27.80
C VAL A 523 34.40 -11.28 27.09
N VAL A 524 33.41 -10.44 26.86
CA VAL A 524 33.51 -9.08 26.38
C VAL A 524 33.16 -8.16 27.55
N LEU A 525 34.04 -7.20 27.84
CA LEU A 525 33.80 -6.17 28.85
C LEU A 525 33.49 -4.85 28.14
N LYS A 526 32.35 -4.23 28.49
CA LYS A 526 31.95 -2.92 27.97
C LYS A 526 31.63 -1.96 29.10
N VAL A 527 31.95 -0.69 28.93
CA VAL A 527 31.56 0.36 29.89
C VAL A 527 30.06 0.68 29.80
N VAL A 528 29.44 0.94 30.95
CA VAL A 528 28.08 1.47 31.06
C VAL A 528 28.18 2.91 31.54
N SER A 529 27.86 3.85 30.64
CA SER A 529 27.86 5.28 30.93
C SER A 529 26.87 6.02 30.03
N PRO A 530 26.00 6.89 30.57
CA PRO A 530 25.09 7.71 29.77
C PRO A 530 25.84 8.74 28.89
N ALA A 531 27.08 9.10 29.25
CA ALA A 531 27.91 10.06 28.51
C ALA A 531 28.66 9.42 27.32
N ILE A 532 28.71 8.08 27.23
CA ILE A 532 29.51 7.36 26.23
C ILE A 532 28.60 6.52 25.32
N LEU A 533 28.08 7.15 24.26
CA LEU A 533 27.21 6.48 23.27
C LEU A 533 28.01 5.58 22.30
N HIS A 534 29.19 6.03 21.84
CA HIS A 534 30.07 5.28 20.94
C HIS A 534 31.21 4.60 21.72
N LYS A 535 30.86 3.50 22.41
CA LYS A 535 31.76 2.79 23.35
C LYS A 535 33.09 2.37 22.72
N SER A 536 33.06 1.77 21.52
CA SER A 536 34.28 1.28 20.86
C SER A 536 35.26 2.41 20.57
N ASP A 537 34.77 3.53 20.04
CA ASP A 537 35.59 4.72 19.71
C ASP A 537 36.17 5.39 20.97
N ALA A 538 35.47 5.25 22.10
CA ALA A 538 35.91 5.72 23.40
C ALA A 538 36.88 4.77 24.13
N GLY A 539 37.26 3.64 23.51
CA GLY A 539 38.05 2.61 24.19
C GLY A 539 37.27 1.87 25.29
N GLY A 540 35.94 2.00 25.33
CA GLY A 540 35.04 1.40 26.31
C GLY A 540 34.61 -0.03 26.01
N VAL A 541 35.35 -0.76 25.16
CA VAL A 541 35.12 -2.17 24.83
C VAL A 541 36.44 -2.94 24.88
N ARG A 542 36.44 -4.12 25.51
CA ARG A 542 37.55 -5.09 25.54
C ARG A 542 37.02 -6.48 25.19
N LEU A 543 37.69 -7.16 24.26
CA LEU A 543 37.26 -8.44 23.68
C LEU A 543 38.22 -9.58 24.10
N ASP A 544 37.77 -10.83 23.94
CA ASP A 544 38.54 -12.06 24.19
C ASP A 544 39.22 -12.13 25.57
N LEU A 545 38.52 -11.67 26.61
CA LEU A 545 39.02 -11.72 27.98
C LEU A 545 38.77 -13.10 28.57
N ARG A 546 39.83 -13.78 29.02
CA ARG A 546 39.75 -15.14 29.57
C ARG A 546 40.12 -15.17 31.03
N GLY A 547 39.15 -15.57 31.85
CA GLY A 547 39.33 -15.68 33.29
C GLY A 547 39.32 -14.34 34.02
N GLU A 548 39.20 -14.43 35.33
CA GLU A 548 39.02 -13.30 36.24
C GLU A 548 40.15 -12.27 36.16
N ALA A 549 41.41 -12.72 36.11
CA ALA A 549 42.57 -11.85 36.11
C ALA A 549 42.62 -10.93 34.87
N ALA A 550 42.29 -11.47 33.69
CA ALA A 550 42.26 -10.69 32.45
C ALA A 550 41.14 -9.64 32.48
N VAL A 551 39.96 -10.00 33.00
CA VAL A 551 38.83 -9.07 33.12
C VAL A 551 39.11 -7.95 34.10
N ARG A 552 39.68 -8.28 35.27
CA ARG A 552 40.07 -7.31 36.29
C ARG A 552 41.08 -6.30 35.74
N LEU A 553 42.12 -6.78 35.06
CA LEU A 553 43.13 -5.90 34.45
C LEU A 553 42.50 -4.99 33.39
N ALA A 554 41.72 -5.57 32.48
CA ALA A 554 41.06 -4.82 31.42
C ALA A 554 40.07 -3.77 31.96
N ALA A 555 39.36 -4.07 33.05
CA ALA A 555 38.46 -3.13 33.71
C ALA A 555 39.20 -1.96 34.34
N GLN A 556 40.33 -2.23 35.02
CA GLN A 556 41.17 -1.18 35.60
C GLN A 556 41.72 -0.27 34.50
N GLU A 557 42.33 -0.84 33.47
CA GLU A 557 42.88 -0.08 32.33
C GLU A 557 41.80 0.75 31.62
N MET A 558 40.58 0.24 31.51
CA MET A 558 39.46 0.95 30.90
C MET A 558 39.03 2.15 31.75
N LEU A 559 38.94 2.01 33.07
CA LEU A 559 38.60 3.12 33.97
C LEU A 559 39.68 4.19 33.95
N ASP A 560 40.95 3.79 34.05
CA ASP A 560 42.09 4.72 34.02
C ASP A 560 42.11 5.51 32.71
N HIS A 561 41.89 4.83 31.58
CA HIS A 561 41.83 5.46 30.27
C HIS A 561 40.66 6.44 30.15
N LEU A 562 39.47 6.05 30.60
CA LEU A 562 38.28 6.91 30.52
C LEU A 562 38.38 8.10 31.47
N GLN A 563 38.94 7.93 32.66
CA GLN A 563 39.21 9.04 33.57
C GLN A 563 40.22 10.04 32.97
N ALA A 564 41.22 9.56 32.24
CA ALA A 564 42.20 10.42 31.59
C ALA A 564 41.68 11.14 30.34
N THR A 565 40.83 10.47 29.54
CA THR A 565 40.36 10.98 28.24
C THR A 565 39.00 11.66 28.29
N ARG A 566 38.16 11.31 29.27
CA ARG A 566 36.79 11.81 29.48
C ARG A 566 36.47 11.93 30.98
N PRO A 567 37.18 12.79 31.74
CA PRO A 567 36.98 12.94 33.19
C PRO A 567 35.55 13.35 33.59
N GLU A 568 34.80 13.95 32.68
CA GLU A 568 33.40 14.35 32.85
C GLU A 568 32.40 13.20 32.70
N ALA A 569 32.82 12.05 32.15
CA ALA A 569 31.93 10.92 31.93
C ALA A 569 31.63 10.17 33.24
N HIS A 570 30.38 10.18 33.66
CA HIS A 570 29.94 9.37 34.79
C HIS A 570 29.87 7.88 34.38
N ILE A 571 30.69 7.04 35.01
CA ILE A 571 30.70 5.59 34.77
C ILE A 571 29.81 4.91 35.81
N GLU A 572 28.73 4.30 35.36
CA GLU A 572 27.77 3.60 36.23
C GLU A 572 28.24 2.16 36.52
N GLY A 573 29.04 1.58 35.63
CA GLY A 573 29.58 0.23 35.80
C GLY A 573 30.05 -0.41 34.51
N PHE A 574 30.00 -1.75 34.50
CA PHE A 574 30.35 -2.56 33.35
C PHE A 574 29.23 -3.51 32.94
N SER A 575 29.20 -3.80 31.65
CA SER A 575 28.46 -4.90 31.04
C SER A 575 29.46 -6.01 30.73
N VAL A 576 29.30 -7.17 31.36
CA VAL A 576 30.12 -8.37 31.14
C VAL A 576 29.30 -9.36 30.34
N GLN A 577 29.76 -9.67 29.14
CA GLN A 577 29.00 -10.41 28.14
C GLN A 577 29.76 -11.65 27.66
N ALA A 578 29.07 -12.76 27.39
CA ALA A 578 29.67 -13.91 26.72
C ALA A 578 30.20 -13.53 25.33
N MET A 579 31.45 -13.88 25.01
CA MET A 579 31.99 -13.70 23.66
C MET A 579 31.50 -14.81 22.73
N VAL A 580 30.58 -14.48 21.84
CA VAL A 580 29.99 -15.44 20.90
C VAL A 580 30.90 -15.61 19.69
N GLN A 581 31.35 -16.84 19.43
CA GLN A 581 32.14 -17.20 18.25
C GLN A 581 31.32 -18.06 17.29
N ARG A 582 30.70 -17.44 16.28
CA ARG A 582 29.92 -18.12 15.23
C ARG A 582 30.45 -17.72 13.84
N PRO A 583 31.58 -18.30 13.38
CA PRO A 583 32.27 -17.85 12.16
C PRO A 583 31.47 -18.07 10.87
N ARG A 584 30.38 -18.86 10.93
CA ARG A 584 29.47 -19.10 9.80
C ARG A 584 28.21 -18.22 9.83
N ALA A 585 27.97 -17.51 10.93
CA ALA A 585 26.82 -16.62 11.06
C ALA A 585 27.00 -15.37 10.18
N GLN A 586 25.88 -14.85 9.70
CA GLN A 586 25.81 -13.55 9.04
C GLN A 586 25.53 -12.46 10.08
N GLU A 587 26.23 -11.33 9.97
CA GLU A 587 25.91 -10.13 10.74
C GLU A 587 24.81 -9.36 10.02
N LEU A 588 23.70 -9.13 10.72
CA LEU A 588 22.51 -8.43 10.23
C LEU A 588 22.22 -7.21 11.10
N ILE A 589 21.44 -6.28 10.57
CA ILE A 589 20.87 -5.16 11.32
C ILE A 589 19.35 -5.24 11.27
N VAL A 590 18.71 -5.03 12.43
CA VAL A 590 17.27 -4.80 12.54
C VAL A 590 17.06 -3.46 13.22
N GLY A 591 16.53 -2.50 12.49
CA GLY A 591 16.25 -1.16 12.98
C GLY A 591 14.76 -0.86 13.05
N ALA A 592 14.36 0.05 13.93
CA ALA A 592 13.03 0.62 13.97
C ALA A 592 13.09 2.09 14.34
N HIS A 593 12.25 2.92 13.72
CA HIS A 593 12.07 4.31 14.12
C HIS A 593 10.66 4.79 13.73
N VAL A 594 10.30 6.01 14.13
CA VAL A 594 9.03 6.66 13.76
C VAL A 594 9.27 7.71 12.68
N ASP A 595 8.86 7.40 11.45
CA ASP A 595 8.85 8.36 10.33
C ASP A 595 7.78 9.43 10.54
N GLN A 596 8.06 10.66 10.10
CA GLN A 596 7.17 11.81 10.31
C GLN A 596 5.86 11.70 9.52
N ILE A 597 5.85 10.98 8.40
CA ILE A 597 4.67 10.84 7.53
C ILE A 597 3.97 9.53 7.85
N PHE A 598 4.64 8.38 7.73
CA PHE A 598 4.00 7.07 7.84
C PHE A 598 4.02 6.45 9.25
N GLY A 599 4.64 7.13 10.22
CA GLY A 599 4.74 6.66 11.59
C GLY A 599 5.76 5.53 11.72
N PRO A 600 5.52 4.52 12.58
CA PRO A 600 6.49 3.46 12.83
C PRO A 600 6.94 2.73 11.55
N VAL A 601 8.25 2.48 11.42
CA VAL A 601 8.87 1.76 10.30
C VAL A 601 9.90 0.75 10.81
N LEU A 602 10.12 -0.31 10.03
CA LEU A 602 11.12 -1.34 10.28
C LEU A 602 12.17 -1.35 9.17
N LEU A 603 13.43 -1.53 9.54
CA LEU A 603 14.57 -1.68 8.65
C LEU A 603 15.22 -3.04 8.87
N PHE A 604 15.60 -3.68 7.77
CA PHE A 604 16.40 -4.89 7.76
C PHE A 604 17.54 -4.75 6.76
N GLY A 605 18.71 -5.28 7.08
CA GLY A 605 19.85 -5.25 6.16
C GLY A 605 21.05 -6.05 6.64
N GLN A 606 22.14 -5.95 5.87
CA GLN A 606 23.45 -6.44 6.30
C GLN A 606 23.97 -5.57 7.45
N GLY A 607 24.41 -6.21 8.54
CA GLY A 607 24.89 -5.57 9.76
C GLY A 607 26.41 -5.43 9.82
N GLY A 608 26.91 -5.03 11.00
CA GLY A 608 28.33 -4.83 11.26
C GLY A 608 28.85 -3.46 10.84
N ILE A 609 30.17 -3.31 10.79
CA ILE A 609 30.84 -2.03 10.47
C ILE A 609 30.66 -1.57 9.01
N ALA A 610 30.22 -2.47 8.12
CA ALA A 610 30.11 -2.20 6.69
C ALA A 610 28.73 -1.63 6.26
N VAL A 611 27.78 -1.48 7.20
CA VAL A 611 26.39 -1.05 6.94
C VAL A 611 26.33 0.25 6.15
N GLU A 612 27.12 1.27 6.53
CA GLU A 612 27.09 2.60 5.92
C GLU A 612 27.66 2.64 4.50
N VAL A 613 28.54 1.70 4.15
CA VAL A 613 29.30 1.71 2.89
C VAL A 613 28.59 0.92 1.78
N LEU A 614 27.91 -0.19 2.11
CA LEU A 614 27.30 -1.08 1.12
C LEU A 614 25.84 -0.78 0.81
N GLY A 615 25.12 -0.13 1.73
CA GLY A 615 23.72 0.29 1.54
C GLY A 615 22.72 -0.85 1.31
N ASP A 616 23.05 -2.08 1.71
CA ASP A 616 22.18 -3.26 1.57
C ASP A 616 21.10 -3.29 2.65
N ARG A 617 20.05 -2.49 2.46
CA ARG A 617 18.92 -2.35 3.39
C ARG A 617 17.58 -2.33 2.67
N ALA A 618 16.57 -2.79 3.37
CA ALA A 618 15.17 -2.68 2.98
C ALA A 618 14.33 -2.15 4.15
N VAL A 619 13.22 -1.49 3.83
CA VAL A 619 12.28 -0.92 4.81
C VAL A 619 10.88 -1.49 4.59
N ALA A 620 10.14 -1.68 5.68
CA ALA A 620 8.74 -2.06 5.67
C ALA A 620 7.93 -1.28 6.70
N LEU A 621 6.64 -1.11 6.42
CA LEU A 621 5.68 -0.59 7.39
C LEU A 621 5.12 -1.75 8.23
N PRO A 622 5.29 -1.75 9.56
CA PRO A 622 4.58 -2.66 10.43
C PRO A 622 3.06 -2.38 10.35
N PRO A 623 2.23 -3.39 10.65
CA PRO A 623 2.61 -4.66 11.24
C PRO A 623 3.00 -5.68 10.17
N LEU A 624 3.95 -6.57 10.51
CA LEU A 624 4.44 -7.64 9.64
C LEU A 624 3.87 -8.99 10.07
N ASN A 625 3.74 -9.91 9.12
CA ASN A 625 3.68 -11.35 9.37
C ASN A 625 4.97 -11.99 8.82
N ARG A 626 5.13 -13.32 8.98
CA ARG A 626 6.30 -14.03 8.44
C ARG A 626 6.48 -13.85 6.93
N ALA A 627 5.40 -13.82 6.15
CA ALA A 627 5.50 -13.63 4.70
C ALA A 627 6.01 -12.23 4.32
N LEU A 628 5.57 -11.18 5.02
CA LEU A 628 6.04 -9.81 4.84
C LEU A 628 7.46 -9.62 5.36
N ALA A 629 7.82 -10.27 6.46
CA ALA A 629 9.18 -10.28 6.98
C ALA A 629 10.13 -11.01 6.01
N ARG A 630 9.70 -12.13 5.43
CA ARG A 630 10.42 -12.84 4.37
C ARG A 630 10.61 -11.98 3.13
N GLU A 631 9.57 -11.29 2.68
CA GLU A 631 9.66 -10.34 1.57
C GLU A 631 10.64 -9.20 1.86
N LEU A 632 10.64 -8.67 3.09
CA LEU A 632 11.59 -7.66 3.53
C LEU A 632 13.04 -8.18 3.47
N ILE A 633 13.27 -9.43 3.89
CA ILE A 633 14.57 -10.09 3.80
C ILE A 633 14.98 -10.26 2.34
N ASP A 634 14.12 -10.83 1.50
CA ASP A 634 14.42 -11.19 0.11
C ASP A 634 14.74 -9.98 -0.79
N ARG A 635 14.40 -8.75 -0.35
CA ARG A 635 14.78 -7.49 -1.01
C ARG A 635 16.24 -7.09 -0.80
N THR A 636 16.93 -7.71 0.16
CA THR A 636 18.34 -7.45 0.44
C THR A 636 19.24 -8.41 -0.34
N ARG A 637 20.47 -7.99 -0.62
CA ARG A 637 21.50 -8.82 -1.25
C ARG A 637 21.98 -9.91 -0.28
N VAL A 638 22.02 -9.63 1.03
CA VAL A 638 22.37 -10.58 2.08
C VAL A 638 21.43 -11.79 2.12
N ALA A 639 20.20 -11.68 1.60
CA ALA A 639 19.30 -12.84 1.43
C ALA A 639 19.94 -13.99 0.65
N ARG A 640 20.80 -13.70 -0.34
CA ARG A 640 21.55 -14.73 -1.09
C ARG A 640 22.55 -15.47 -0.22
N LEU A 641 23.16 -14.79 0.76
CA LEU A 641 24.06 -15.40 1.72
C LEU A 641 23.30 -16.22 2.77
N LEU A 642 22.13 -15.72 3.20
CA LEU A 642 21.23 -16.43 4.12
C LEU A 642 20.63 -17.70 3.53
N ALA A 643 20.50 -17.79 2.20
CA ALA A 643 20.03 -18.99 1.50
C ALA A 643 21.06 -20.14 1.48
N GLY A 644 22.30 -19.89 1.92
CA GLY A 644 23.40 -20.86 1.90
C GLY A 644 24.19 -20.84 0.59
N TYR A 645 25.49 -21.13 0.67
CA TYR A 645 26.39 -21.19 -0.49
C TYR A 645 27.65 -22.00 -0.18
N ARG A 646 28.22 -22.68 -1.17
CA ARG A 646 29.53 -23.39 -1.10
C ARG A 646 29.75 -24.18 0.20
N GLY A 647 28.75 -24.98 0.61
CA GLY A 647 28.82 -25.80 1.82
C GLY A 647 28.46 -25.11 3.14
N ARG A 648 28.07 -23.82 3.11
CA ARG A 648 27.39 -23.18 4.25
C ARG A 648 25.90 -23.51 4.24
N PRO A 649 25.33 -24.00 5.35
CA PRO A 649 23.89 -24.25 5.45
C PRO A 649 23.10 -22.94 5.37
N PRO A 650 21.81 -23.00 4.96
CA PRO A 650 20.92 -21.86 5.03
C PRO A 650 20.69 -21.43 6.49
N ALA A 651 20.54 -20.12 6.72
CA ALA A 651 20.15 -19.59 8.02
C ALA A 651 18.71 -19.97 8.36
N HIS A 652 18.38 -19.99 9.66
CA HIS A 652 17.03 -20.26 10.16
C HIS A 652 16.11 -19.05 9.92
N ILE A 653 15.63 -18.91 8.67
CA ILE A 653 14.84 -17.77 8.20
C ILE A 653 13.61 -17.49 9.07
N ASP A 654 12.92 -18.52 9.55
CA ASP A 654 11.71 -18.34 10.36
C ASP A 654 12.02 -17.63 11.69
N ALA A 655 13.17 -17.88 12.30
CA ALA A 655 13.59 -17.22 13.54
C ALA A 655 13.91 -15.74 13.28
N LEU A 656 14.46 -15.42 12.11
CA LEU A 656 14.67 -14.04 11.68
C LEU A 656 13.35 -13.32 11.39
N CYS A 657 12.39 -13.99 10.76
CA CYS A 657 11.05 -13.46 10.54
C CYS A 657 10.31 -13.20 11.87
N ASP A 658 10.48 -14.08 12.84
CA ASP A 658 9.93 -13.96 14.19
C ASP A 658 10.54 -12.75 14.93
N ALA A 659 11.86 -12.54 14.83
CA ALA A 659 12.51 -11.36 15.39
C ALA A 659 12.00 -10.05 14.76
N LEU A 660 11.88 -9.98 13.43
CA LEU A 660 11.32 -8.81 12.73
C LEU A 660 9.86 -8.53 13.15
N THR A 661 9.06 -9.59 13.30
CA THR A 661 7.66 -9.48 13.75
C THR A 661 7.59 -9.02 15.21
N ALA A 662 8.50 -9.51 16.07
CA ALA A 662 8.61 -9.09 17.47
C ALA A 662 8.93 -7.59 17.58
N VAL A 663 9.87 -7.07 16.79
CA VAL A 663 10.17 -5.62 16.77
C VAL A 663 8.95 -4.81 16.29
N GLY A 664 8.22 -5.30 15.29
CA GLY A 664 6.96 -4.68 14.86
C GLY A 664 5.90 -4.64 15.97
N GLN A 665 5.84 -5.69 16.80
CA GLN A 665 4.96 -5.77 17.96
C GLN A 665 5.41 -4.81 19.09
N MET A 666 6.72 -4.69 19.34
CA MET A 666 7.28 -3.72 20.28
C MET A 666 6.84 -2.30 19.95
N LEU A 667 6.86 -1.89 18.67
CA LEU A 667 6.38 -0.58 18.24
C LEU A 667 4.87 -0.37 18.51
N ALA A 668 4.07 -1.44 18.47
CA ALA A 668 2.63 -1.35 18.74
C ALA A 668 2.34 -1.25 20.25
N ASP A 669 3.04 -2.05 21.04
CA ASP A 669 2.81 -2.23 22.48
C ASP A 669 3.54 -1.18 23.36
N LEU A 670 4.61 -0.57 22.84
CA LEU A 670 5.47 0.39 23.55
C LEU A 670 5.44 1.76 22.86
N PRO A 671 4.41 2.60 23.11
CA PRO A 671 4.29 3.93 22.49
C PRO A 671 5.50 4.83 22.70
N GLU A 672 6.22 4.66 23.81
CA GLU A 672 7.40 5.44 24.21
C GLU A 672 8.65 5.06 23.41
N MET A 673 8.69 3.90 22.75
CA MET A 673 9.85 3.48 21.96
C MET A 673 9.94 4.31 20.67
N ALA A 674 10.89 5.23 20.64
CA ALA A 674 11.12 6.13 19.52
C ALA A 674 12.04 5.51 18.46
N GLU A 675 13.11 4.83 18.90
CA GLU A 675 14.10 4.17 18.04
C GLU A 675 14.58 2.86 18.66
N LEU A 676 14.88 1.88 17.81
CA LEU A 676 15.59 0.64 18.13
C LEU A 676 16.62 0.36 17.05
N ASP A 677 17.80 -0.08 17.45
CA ASP A 677 18.83 -0.62 16.57
C ASP A 677 19.42 -1.89 17.19
N ILE A 678 19.22 -3.04 16.54
CA ILE A 678 19.87 -4.30 16.88
C ILE A 678 21.00 -4.52 15.87
N ASN A 679 22.23 -4.22 16.28
CA ASN A 679 23.41 -4.34 15.43
C ASN A 679 24.68 -4.69 16.22
N PRO A 680 25.27 -5.88 16.03
CA PRO A 680 24.86 -6.92 15.08
C PRO A 680 23.81 -7.88 15.66
N LEU A 681 22.89 -8.31 14.80
CA LEU A 681 22.07 -9.51 14.97
C LEU A 681 22.72 -10.66 14.19
N LEU A 682 23.25 -11.67 14.88
CA LEU A 682 23.81 -12.85 14.21
C LEU A 682 22.69 -13.76 13.72
N ALA A 683 22.85 -14.34 12.53
CA ALA A 683 21.95 -15.36 12.00
C ALA A 683 22.71 -16.54 11.37
N ASP A 684 22.34 -17.76 11.75
CA ASP A 684 22.88 -19.03 11.24
C ASP A 684 21.81 -20.12 11.22
N GLU A 685 22.18 -21.38 10.96
CA GLU A 685 21.26 -22.52 10.92
C GLU A 685 20.57 -22.81 12.27
N HIS A 686 21.07 -22.25 13.38
CA HIS A 686 20.56 -22.47 14.73
C HIS A 686 19.62 -21.37 15.23
N GLY A 687 19.45 -20.28 14.47
CA GLY A 687 18.56 -19.18 14.84
C GLY A 687 19.21 -17.82 14.70
N VAL A 688 18.69 -16.87 15.49
CA VAL A 688 19.22 -15.51 15.58
C VAL A 688 19.66 -15.18 17.00
N LEU A 689 20.68 -14.31 17.14
CA LEU A 689 21.19 -13.87 18.44
C LEU A 689 21.62 -12.41 18.38
N ALA A 690 20.97 -11.54 19.15
CA ALA A 690 21.33 -10.13 19.27
C ALA A 690 22.57 -9.98 20.15
N LEU A 691 23.66 -9.44 19.59
CA LEU A 691 24.89 -9.18 20.34
C LEU A 691 24.90 -7.80 20.99
N ASP A 692 24.28 -6.83 20.34
CA ASP A 692 24.14 -5.45 20.80
C ASP A 692 22.77 -4.90 20.42
N ALA A 693 22.33 -3.91 21.21
CA ALA A 693 21.06 -3.24 21.01
C ALA A 693 21.11 -1.82 21.57
N ARG A 694 20.51 -0.86 20.85
CA ARG A 694 20.28 0.51 21.30
C ARG A 694 18.81 0.82 21.22
N VAL A 695 18.25 1.38 22.29
CA VAL A 695 16.84 1.78 22.36
C VAL A 695 16.76 3.21 22.86
N ARG A 696 16.07 4.06 22.11
CA ARG A 696 15.71 5.41 22.53
C ARG A 696 14.22 5.48 22.83
N LEU A 697 13.91 5.97 24.01
CA LEU A 697 12.58 6.26 24.52
C LEU A 697 12.26 7.74 24.33
N SER A 698 10.98 8.07 24.32
CA SER A 698 10.49 9.44 24.39
C SER A 698 9.18 9.50 25.17
N ALA A 699 9.13 10.38 26.17
CA ALA A 699 7.93 10.65 26.95
C ALA A 699 6.76 11.17 26.10
N SER A 700 7.02 11.66 24.89
CA SER A 700 5.98 12.09 23.93
C SER A 700 5.17 10.93 23.33
N ALA A 701 5.56 9.68 23.60
CA ALA A 701 4.94 8.47 23.07
C ALA A 701 4.75 8.53 21.54
N PRO A 702 5.84 8.68 20.76
CA PRO A 702 5.76 8.92 19.31
C PRO A 702 5.28 7.69 18.52
N SER A 703 5.29 6.50 19.12
CA SER A 703 4.90 5.23 18.49
C SER A 703 3.50 4.77 18.94
N GLY A 704 3.24 3.46 18.96
CA GLY A 704 2.00 2.83 19.39
C GLY A 704 0.99 2.64 18.25
N MET A 705 0.01 1.76 18.47
CA MET A 705 -1.00 1.38 17.46
C MET A 705 -1.68 2.60 16.79
N ALA A 706 -1.89 3.67 17.56
CA ALA A 706 -2.51 4.91 17.08
C ALA A 706 -1.59 5.76 16.20
N ARG A 707 -0.38 5.32 15.86
CA ARG A 707 0.53 6.01 14.93
C ARG A 707 0.84 5.20 13.67
N PHE A 708 0.39 3.94 13.61
CA PHE A 708 0.62 3.08 12.46
C PHE A 708 -0.14 3.57 11.22
N ALA A 709 0.53 3.59 10.09
CA ALA A 709 -0.07 3.82 8.78
C ALA A 709 -1.09 2.73 8.38
N VAL A 710 -0.87 1.49 8.82
CA VAL A 710 -1.79 0.35 8.65
C VAL A 710 -2.17 -0.17 10.02
N ARG A 711 -3.47 -0.21 10.33
CA ARG A 711 -3.91 -0.59 11.67
C ARG A 711 -3.56 -2.06 11.98
N PRO A 712 -2.91 -2.34 13.13
CA PRO A 712 -2.65 -3.70 13.58
C PRO A 712 -3.93 -4.47 13.89
N TYR A 713 -3.78 -5.79 14.02
CA TYR A 713 -4.84 -6.67 14.50
C TYR A 713 -5.32 -6.19 15.89
N PRO A 714 -6.64 -5.95 16.08
CA PRO A 714 -7.15 -5.42 17.35
C PRO A 714 -7.27 -6.53 18.39
N ALA A 715 -6.13 -6.88 18.99
CA ALA A 715 -6.01 -7.93 20.00
C ALA A 715 -6.87 -7.68 21.24
N GLU A 716 -7.15 -6.41 21.54
CA GLU A 716 -8.03 -5.96 22.62
C GLU A 716 -9.49 -6.46 22.48
N LEU A 717 -9.91 -6.85 21.28
CA LEU A 717 -11.25 -7.39 21.03
C LEU A 717 -11.35 -8.92 21.20
N VAL A 718 -10.22 -9.59 21.49
CA VAL A 718 -10.18 -11.03 21.72
C VAL A 718 -10.71 -11.33 23.12
N ARG A 719 -11.69 -12.23 23.22
CA ARG A 719 -12.27 -12.64 24.50
C ARG A 719 -12.76 -14.08 24.49
N THR A 720 -12.54 -14.76 25.62
CA THR A 720 -13.08 -16.09 25.87
C THR A 720 -14.54 -15.99 26.29
N LEU A 721 -15.39 -16.84 25.72
CA LEU A 721 -16.81 -16.94 26.01
C LEU A 721 -17.13 -18.32 26.58
N HIS A 722 -17.99 -18.37 27.59
CA HIS A 722 -18.55 -19.62 28.08
C HIS A 722 -20.00 -19.71 27.61
N CYS A 723 -20.30 -20.68 26.75
CA CYS A 723 -21.63 -20.86 26.19
C CYS A 723 -22.02 -22.34 26.26
N GLN A 724 -23.11 -22.65 26.99
CA GLN A 724 -23.68 -24.00 27.08
C GLN A 724 -22.65 -25.10 27.45
N GLY A 725 -21.72 -24.80 28.37
CA GLY A 725 -20.69 -25.73 28.82
C GLY A 725 -19.47 -25.86 27.90
N SER A 726 -19.42 -25.13 26.78
CA SER A 726 -18.26 -25.03 25.89
C SER A 726 -17.51 -23.71 26.07
N THR A 727 -16.19 -23.75 25.95
CA THR A 727 -15.31 -22.58 25.95
C THR A 727 -15.03 -22.19 24.50
N LEU A 728 -15.51 -21.01 24.10
CA LEU A 728 -15.40 -20.50 22.73
C LEU A 728 -14.51 -19.24 22.72
N LEU A 729 -13.87 -18.96 21.59
CA LEU A 729 -13.10 -17.75 21.39
C LEU A 729 -13.85 -16.78 20.47
N MET A 730 -14.14 -15.57 20.95
CA MET A 730 -14.55 -14.48 20.08
C MET A 730 -13.34 -13.61 19.77
N ARG A 731 -13.14 -13.31 18.49
CA ARG A 731 -12.04 -12.45 18.05
C ARG A 731 -12.32 -11.79 16.71
N PRO A 732 -11.59 -10.73 16.34
CA PRO A 732 -11.57 -10.26 14.96
C PRO A 732 -11.19 -11.39 13.98
N ILE A 733 -11.81 -11.37 12.80
CA ILE A 733 -11.47 -12.27 11.70
C ILE A 733 -10.02 -12.01 11.30
N ARG A 734 -9.33 -13.07 10.94
CA ARG A 734 -8.00 -13.02 10.37
C ARG A 734 -8.06 -13.64 8.98
N PRO A 735 -7.17 -13.28 8.07
CA PRO A 735 -7.23 -13.90 6.75
C PRO A 735 -6.69 -15.31 6.67
N GLU A 736 -5.94 -15.77 7.68
CA GLU A 736 -5.68 -17.20 7.87
C GLU A 736 -6.98 -17.99 8.10
N ASP A 737 -8.07 -17.30 8.47
CA ASP A 737 -9.40 -17.91 8.59
C ASP A 737 -10.03 -18.20 7.22
N GLU A 738 -9.38 -17.96 6.08
CA GLU A 738 -10.00 -18.21 4.77
C GLU A 738 -10.53 -19.64 4.64
N ALA A 739 -9.74 -20.64 5.07
CA ALA A 739 -10.15 -22.04 5.08
C ALA A 739 -11.33 -22.27 6.05
N LEU A 740 -11.22 -21.77 7.29
CA LEU A 740 -12.29 -21.87 8.30
C LEU A 740 -13.58 -21.16 7.85
N HIS A 741 -13.46 -20.06 7.12
CA HIS A 741 -14.57 -19.27 6.61
C HIS A 741 -15.25 -19.98 5.44
N ARG A 742 -14.47 -20.62 4.56
CA ARG A 742 -14.99 -21.50 3.50
C ARG A 742 -15.81 -22.65 4.10
N GLU A 743 -15.23 -23.37 5.06
CA GLU A 743 -15.91 -24.47 5.76
C GLU A 743 -17.18 -23.99 6.47
N PHE A 744 -17.12 -22.83 7.12
CA PHE A 744 -18.27 -22.22 7.78
C PHE A 744 -19.41 -21.91 6.81
N LEU A 745 -19.11 -21.31 5.65
CA LEU A 745 -20.12 -20.99 4.63
C LEU A 745 -20.69 -22.27 4.01
N GLN A 746 -19.87 -23.30 3.78
CA GLN A 746 -20.33 -24.61 3.30
C GLN A 746 -21.22 -25.34 4.31
N ALA A 747 -21.03 -25.09 5.61
CA ALA A 747 -21.86 -25.64 6.68
C ALA A 747 -23.17 -24.86 6.93
N CYS A 748 -23.41 -23.76 6.20
CA CYS A 748 -24.67 -23.02 6.26
C CYS A 748 -25.66 -23.53 5.20
N SER A 749 -26.95 -23.49 5.51
CA SER A 749 -28.00 -23.85 4.55
C SER A 749 -28.04 -22.83 3.38
N PRO A 750 -28.40 -23.27 2.16
CA PRO A 750 -28.57 -22.34 1.02
C PRO A 750 -29.58 -21.23 1.30
N GLU A 751 -30.60 -21.50 2.12
CA GLU A 751 -31.61 -20.53 2.52
C GLU A 751 -31.02 -19.44 3.43
N ASP A 752 -30.20 -19.80 4.42
CA ASP A 752 -29.52 -18.83 5.29
C ASP A 752 -28.52 -17.96 4.51
N LEU A 753 -27.80 -18.57 3.55
CA LEU A 753 -26.89 -17.83 2.66
C LEU A 753 -27.67 -16.86 1.78
N ARG A 754 -28.78 -17.28 1.17
CA ARG A 754 -29.65 -16.40 0.38
C ARG A 754 -30.20 -15.25 1.23
N MET A 755 -30.64 -15.52 2.46
CA MET A 755 -31.12 -14.49 3.37
C MET A 755 -30.03 -13.49 3.78
N ARG A 756 -28.75 -13.89 3.77
CA ARG A 756 -27.61 -13.03 4.12
C ARG A 756 -27.07 -12.22 2.93
N PHE A 757 -27.00 -12.83 1.75
CA PHE A 757 -26.36 -12.25 0.56
C PHE A 757 -27.35 -11.75 -0.50
N PHE A 758 -28.65 -11.92 -0.26
CA PHE A 758 -29.75 -11.58 -1.19
C PHE A 758 -29.73 -12.33 -2.53
N GLN A 759 -28.81 -13.29 -2.70
CA GLN A 759 -28.64 -14.10 -3.91
C GLN A 759 -28.28 -15.54 -3.53
N ALA A 760 -28.65 -16.48 -4.39
CA ALA A 760 -28.21 -17.87 -4.25
C ALA A 760 -26.70 -17.94 -4.49
N PRO A 761 -25.93 -18.65 -3.64
CA PRO A 761 -24.47 -18.60 -3.71
C PRO A 761 -23.96 -19.24 -5.01
N HIS A 762 -23.11 -18.51 -5.74
CA HIS A 762 -22.16 -19.09 -6.68
C HIS A 762 -21.04 -19.80 -5.90
N ALA A 763 -20.29 -20.69 -6.56
CA ALA A 763 -19.09 -21.27 -5.97
C ALA A 763 -18.09 -20.14 -5.64
N LEU A 764 -17.82 -19.93 -4.35
CA LEU A 764 -16.93 -18.86 -3.90
C LEU A 764 -15.49 -19.13 -4.35
N THR A 765 -14.93 -18.19 -5.10
CA THR A 765 -13.54 -18.23 -5.52
C THR A 765 -12.61 -17.94 -4.32
N HIS A 766 -11.31 -18.22 -4.47
CA HIS A 766 -10.30 -17.76 -3.51
C HIS A 766 -10.35 -16.23 -3.33
N ASP A 767 -10.56 -15.48 -4.42
CA ASP A 767 -10.62 -14.02 -4.37
C ASP A 767 -11.83 -13.50 -3.57
N ASP A 768 -12.97 -14.18 -3.65
CA ASP A 768 -14.17 -13.81 -2.86
C ASP A 768 -13.91 -14.00 -1.36
N LEU A 769 -13.34 -15.15 -0.98
CA LEU A 769 -13.04 -15.44 0.42
C LEU A 769 -11.93 -14.54 0.96
N ALA A 770 -10.90 -14.26 0.17
CA ALA A 770 -9.84 -13.31 0.54
C ALA A 770 -10.41 -11.91 0.81
N ARG A 771 -11.35 -11.42 -0.01
CA ARG A 771 -12.05 -10.14 0.26
C ARG A 771 -12.85 -10.18 1.55
N MET A 772 -13.43 -11.32 1.88
CA MET A 772 -14.20 -11.51 3.10
C MET A 772 -13.30 -11.57 4.35
N THR A 773 -12.11 -12.18 4.29
CA THR A 773 -11.29 -12.38 5.50
C THR A 773 -10.19 -11.33 5.68
N GLN A 774 -9.78 -10.63 4.62
CA GLN A 774 -8.70 -9.61 4.63
C GLN A 774 -9.23 -8.18 4.78
N ILE A 775 -9.93 -7.92 5.88
CA ILE A 775 -10.57 -6.63 6.14
C ILE A 775 -9.56 -5.53 6.50
N ASP A 776 -9.89 -4.27 6.21
CA ASP A 776 -9.19 -3.11 6.77
C ASP A 776 -9.85 -2.72 8.08
N TYR A 777 -9.19 -3.00 9.23
CA TYR A 777 -9.72 -2.69 10.56
C TYR A 777 -10.00 -1.20 10.80
N GLU A 778 -9.53 -0.30 9.92
CA GLU A 778 -9.87 1.12 9.97
C GLU A 778 -11.20 1.45 9.28
N ARG A 779 -11.81 0.54 8.51
CA ARG A 779 -13.09 0.76 7.81
C ARG A 779 -14.12 -0.31 8.08
N GLU A 780 -13.67 -1.56 8.12
CA GLU A 780 -14.50 -2.73 8.36
C GLU A 780 -14.08 -3.39 9.67
N MET A 781 -15.04 -3.99 10.36
CA MET A 781 -14.80 -4.92 11.45
C MET A 781 -15.59 -6.18 11.21
N ALA A 782 -14.93 -7.33 11.30
CA ALA A 782 -15.58 -8.62 11.28
C ALA A 782 -15.14 -9.41 12.51
N LEU A 783 -16.10 -9.86 13.31
CA LEU A 783 -15.89 -10.67 14.49
C LEU A 783 -16.35 -12.09 14.20
N VAL A 784 -15.54 -13.06 14.62
CA VAL A 784 -15.83 -14.49 14.51
C VAL A 784 -15.93 -15.10 15.89
N ILE A 785 -16.83 -16.08 16.06
CA ILE A 785 -16.79 -17.02 17.18
C ILE A 785 -16.20 -18.33 16.64
N VAL A 786 -15.12 -18.79 17.26
CA VAL A 786 -14.40 -20.01 16.91
C VAL A 786 -14.42 -20.97 18.08
N ASP A 787 -14.66 -22.24 17.80
CA ASP A 787 -14.38 -23.35 18.71
C ASP A 787 -12.99 -23.90 18.36
N GLU A 788 -11.99 -23.59 19.18
CA GLU A 788 -10.60 -24.03 18.95
C GLU A 788 -10.40 -25.50 19.34
N GLN A 789 -11.30 -26.09 20.14
CA GLN A 789 -11.19 -27.45 20.66
C GLN A 789 -12.16 -28.43 19.99
N ALA A 790 -12.79 -28.02 18.88
CA ALA A 790 -13.70 -28.88 18.15
C ALA A 790 -13.01 -30.16 17.65
N ALA A 791 -13.75 -31.27 17.67
CA ALA A 791 -13.28 -32.55 17.13
C ALA A 791 -12.98 -32.40 15.62
N GLY A 792 -11.71 -32.58 15.25
CA GLY A 792 -11.23 -32.40 13.88
C GLY A 792 -10.58 -31.04 13.58
N GLY A 793 -10.29 -30.23 14.59
CA GLY A 793 -9.60 -28.93 14.44
C GLY A 793 -10.51 -27.73 14.67
N PRO A 794 -9.95 -26.51 14.67
CA PRO A 794 -10.70 -25.29 14.96
C PRO A 794 -11.84 -25.08 13.95
N ARG A 795 -12.99 -24.55 14.40
CA ARG A 795 -14.16 -24.31 13.52
C ARG A 795 -14.83 -22.97 13.81
N THR A 796 -15.16 -22.21 12.77
CA THR A 796 -15.97 -20.99 12.90
C THR A 796 -17.45 -21.33 13.06
N LEU A 797 -18.11 -20.73 14.06
CA LEU A 797 -19.51 -20.98 14.42
C LEU A 797 -20.45 -19.85 14.00
N GLY A 798 -19.92 -18.64 13.85
CA GLY A 798 -20.67 -17.47 13.43
C GLY A 798 -19.75 -16.29 13.15
N VAL A 799 -20.21 -15.40 12.27
CA VAL A 799 -19.49 -14.20 11.83
C VAL A 799 -20.46 -13.02 11.83
N ALA A 800 -20.02 -11.90 12.38
CA ALA A 800 -20.70 -10.62 12.22
C ALA A 800 -19.74 -9.58 11.65
N ARG A 801 -20.24 -8.75 10.75
CA ARG A 801 -19.50 -7.71 10.03
C ARG A 801 -20.12 -6.35 10.26
N LEU A 802 -19.29 -5.33 10.20
CA LEU A 802 -19.64 -3.93 10.27
C LEU A 802 -18.76 -3.16 9.27
N VAL A 803 -19.34 -2.56 8.25
CA VAL A 803 -18.64 -1.75 7.24
C VAL A 803 -19.05 -0.30 7.43
N ARG A 804 -18.10 0.55 7.78
CA ARG A 804 -18.36 1.98 7.99
C ARG A 804 -18.33 2.74 6.67
N ASP A 805 -19.22 3.71 6.53
CA ASP A 805 -19.06 4.72 5.49
C ASP A 805 -17.76 5.52 5.74
N PRO A 806 -17.19 6.16 4.71
CA PRO A 806 -15.97 6.95 4.84
C PRO A 806 -16.05 8.08 5.88
N ASP A 807 -17.26 8.50 6.25
CA ASP A 807 -17.55 9.59 7.18
C ASP A 807 -17.72 9.13 8.62
N ASN A 808 -17.77 7.82 8.85
CA ASN A 808 -18.13 7.20 10.13
C ASN A 808 -19.50 7.67 10.68
N VAL A 809 -20.44 8.02 9.80
CA VAL A 809 -21.81 8.39 10.20
C VAL A 809 -22.66 7.14 10.26
N GLU A 810 -22.66 6.36 9.19
CA GLU A 810 -23.36 5.08 9.12
C GLU A 810 -22.40 3.90 9.03
N ALA A 811 -22.80 2.79 9.63
CA ALA A 811 -22.11 1.52 9.46
C ALA A 811 -23.10 0.40 9.17
N GLU A 812 -22.93 -0.24 8.02
CA GLU A 812 -23.77 -1.36 7.62
C GLU A 812 -23.30 -2.63 8.32
N PHE A 813 -24.21 -3.36 8.98
CA PHE A 813 -23.89 -4.64 9.58
C PHE A 813 -24.38 -5.82 8.74
N GLY A 814 -23.74 -6.97 8.94
CA GLY A 814 -24.29 -8.24 8.51
C GLY A 814 -23.90 -9.36 9.46
N LEU A 815 -24.83 -10.29 9.72
CA LEU A 815 -24.67 -11.34 10.71
C LEU A 815 -25.05 -12.69 10.11
N LEU A 816 -24.20 -13.70 10.32
CA LEU A 816 -24.46 -15.08 9.93
C LEU A 816 -24.00 -16.01 11.05
N VAL A 817 -24.85 -16.96 11.44
CA VAL A 817 -24.52 -18.04 12.39
C VAL A 817 -24.81 -19.35 11.71
N ARG A 818 -23.97 -20.36 11.93
CA ARG A 818 -24.13 -21.69 11.34
C ARG A 818 -25.53 -22.24 11.63
N SER A 819 -26.18 -22.81 10.62
CA SER A 819 -27.61 -23.13 10.65
C SER A 819 -28.01 -24.05 11.82
N ASP A 820 -27.18 -25.03 12.14
CA ASP A 820 -27.33 -26.00 13.24
C ASP A 820 -27.07 -25.41 14.65
N LEU A 821 -26.52 -24.19 14.72
CA LEU A 821 -26.17 -23.48 15.96
C LEU A 821 -27.02 -22.22 16.19
N GLN A 822 -27.99 -21.96 15.33
CA GLN A 822 -28.94 -20.87 15.54
C GLN A 822 -29.72 -21.04 16.85
N ARG A 823 -30.25 -19.93 17.38
CA ARG A 823 -31.00 -19.87 18.65
C ARG A 823 -30.22 -20.25 19.92
N ARG A 824 -28.88 -20.42 19.84
CA ARG A 824 -28.00 -20.59 21.01
C ARG A 824 -27.43 -19.29 21.58
N GLY A 825 -27.90 -18.13 21.11
CA GLY A 825 -27.46 -16.81 21.58
C GLY A 825 -26.18 -16.26 20.92
N LEU A 826 -25.48 -17.05 20.10
CA LEU A 826 -24.24 -16.63 19.40
C LEU A 826 -24.42 -15.35 18.57
N GLY A 827 -25.54 -15.24 17.84
CA GLY A 827 -25.83 -14.05 17.04
C GLY A 827 -25.99 -12.78 17.87
N ARG A 828 -26.58 -12.88 19.07
CA ARG A 828 -26.70 -11.75 20.00
C ARG A 828 -25.34 -11.33 20.54
N LEU A 829 -24.49 -12.29 20.91
CA LEU A 829 -23.14 -12.02 21.42
C LEU A 829 -22.28 -11.30 20.36
N LEU A 830 -22.31 -11.78 19.12
CA LEU A 830 -21.60 -11.15 18.01
C LEU A 830 -22.13 -9.74 17.71
N MET A 831 -23.46 -9.58 17.64
CA MET A 831 -24.05 -8.28 17.34
C MET A 831 -23.79 -7.26 18.45
N GLN A 832 -23.85 -7.67 19.73
CA GLN A 832 -23.52 -6.78 20.84
C GLN A 832 -22.05 -6.33 20.77
N ALA A 833 -21.14 -7.26 20.47
CA ALA A 833 -19.72 -6.96 20.28
C ALA A 833 -19.47 -5.89 19.19
N LEU A 834 -20.18 -6.00 18.07
CA LEU A 834 -20.09 -5.01 16.99
C LEU A 834 -20.65 -3.65 17.38
N LEU A 835 -21.73 -3.62 18.16
CA LEU A 835 -22.31 -2.36 18.65
C LEU A 835 -21.37 -1.67 19.65
N ASP A 836 -20.77 -2.43 20.57
CA ASP A 836 -19.77 -1.91 21.50
C ASP A 836 -18.56 -1.34 20.72
N TYR A 837 -18.10 -2.07 19.69
CA TYR A 837 -17.06 -1.60 18.79
C TYR A 837 -17.47 -0.31 18.06
N ALA A 838 -18.64 -0.27 17.42
CA ALA A 838 -19.16 0.91 16.72
C ALA A 838 -19.23 2.14 17.65
N ALA A 839 -19.70 1.95 18.87
CA ALA A 839 -19.78 3.00 19.89
C ALA A 839 -18.37 3.50 20.28
N SER A 840 -17.41 2.60 20.53
CA SER A 840 -16.00 2.97 20.81
C SER A 840 -15.32 3.72 19.66
N ARG A 841 -15.83 3.58 18.43
CA ARG A 841 -15.35 4.29 17.24
C ARG A 841 -16.12 5.59 16.98
N GLY A 842 -17.10 5.93 17.82
CA GLY A 842 -17.94 7.11 17.64
C GLY A 842 -18.82 7.06 16.39
N THR A 843 -19.09 5.87 15.85
CA THR A 843 -20.03 5.70 14.72
C THR A 843 -21.41 6.20 15.16
N GLN A 844 -22.08 7.02 14.36
CA GLN A 844 -23.34 7.64 14.80
C GLN A 844 -24.54 6.68 14.72
N ARG A 845 -24.62 5.89 13.65
CA ARG A 845 -25.75 4.99 13.37
C ARG A 845 -25.29 3.67 12.78
N VAL A 846 -25.85 2.57 13.27
CA VAL A 846 -25.67 1.23 12.68
C VAL A 846 -26.92 0.88 11.89
N VAL A 847 -26.75 0.50 10.63
CA VAL A 847 -27.82 0.20 9.68
C VAL A 847 -27.68 -1.20 9.10
N GLY A 848 -28.75 -1.79 8.59
CA GLY A 848 -28.67 -3.06 7.88
C GLY A 848 -29.90 -3.32 7.04
N HIS A 849 -29.69 -3.99 5.92
CA HIS A 849 -30.76 -4.48 5.06
C HIS A 849 -31.07 -5.93 5.44
N VAL A 850 -32.35 -6.24 5.67
CA VAL A 850 -32.80 -7.58 6.06
C VAL A 850 -34.01 -7.96 5.22
N LEU A 851 -34.01 -9.17 4.65
CA LEU A 851 -35.20 -9.69 3.97
C LEU A 851 -36.38 -9.78 4.94
N ARG A 852 -37.56 -9.35 4.50
CA ARG A 852 -38.80 -9.31 5.29
C ARG A 852 -39.18 -10.69 5.84
N GLU A 853 -38.86 -11.75 5.11
CA GLU A 853 -39.09 -13.15 5.50
C GLU A 853 -38.13 -13.65 6.60
N ASN A 854 -37.00 -12.99 6.84
CA ASN A 854 -36.04 -13.35 7.89
C ASN A 854 -36.53 -12.89 9.27
N ARG A 855 -37.62 -13.50 9.74
CA ARG A 855 -38.28 -13.18 11.02
C ARG A 855 -37.35 -13.36 12.22
N ALA A 856 -36.44 -14.33 12.16
CA ALA A 856 -35.48 -14.59 13.22
C ALA A 856 -34.53 -13.40 13.44
N MET A 857 -33.95 -12.86 12.35
CA MET A 857 -33.09 -11.69 12.40
C MET A 857 -33.85 -10.44 12.84
N LEU A 858 -35.04 -10.18 12.27
CA LEU A 858 -35.85 -9.02 12.64
C LEU A 858 -36.24 -9.03 14.13
N ASN A 859 -36.57 -10.20 14.69
CA ASN A 859 -36.89 -10.35 16.11
C ASN A 859 -35.66 -10.12 17.01
N LEU A 860 -34.48 -10.60 16.60
CA LEU A 860 -33.22 -10.32 17.30
C LEU A 860 -32.95 -8.81 17.35
N LEU A 861 -33.02 -8.13 16.20
CA LEU A 861 -32.73 -6.72 16.07
C LEU A 861 -33.71 -5.84 16.86
N LYS A 862 -35.01 -6.15 16.84
CA LYS A 862 -36.02 -5.47 17.68
C LYS A 862 -35.69 -5.58 19.16
N ARG A 863 -35.32 -6.77 19.65
CA ARG A 863 -34.90 -6.97 21.06
C ARG A 863 -33.62 -6.22 21.41
N MET A 864 -32.80 -5.92 20.40
CA MET A 864 -31.58 -5.12 20.53
C MET A 864 -31.81 -3.63 20.26
N GLY A 865 -33.07 -3.17 20.20
CA GLY A 865 -33.42 -1.75 20.09
C GLY A 865 -33.21 -1.14 18.71
N PHE A 866 -33.26 -1.94 17.63
CA PHE A 866 -33.29 -1.41 16.27
C PHE A 866 -34.70 -1.01 15.86
N ASP A 867 -34.81 0.16 15.24
CA ASP A 867 -36.00 0.57 14.50
C ASP A 867 -36.07 -0.17 13.17
N VAL A 868 -37.28 -0.51 12.74
CA VAL A 868 -37.54 -1.35 11.56
C VAL A 868 -38.43 -0.58 10.60
N ARG A 869 -37.94 -0.23 9.40
CA ARG A 869 -38.65 0.59 8.40
C ARG A 869 -38.65 -0.08 7.01
N PRO A 870 -39.67 0.15 6.16
CA PRO A 870 -39.67 -0.35 4.78
C PRO A 870 -38.44 0.14 3.99
N GLY A 871 -37.79 -0.73 3.22
CA GLY A 871 -36.60 -0.38 2.41
C GLY A 871 -36.96 0.43 1.15
N GLY A 872 -36.07 1.36 0.74
CA GLY A 872 -36.38 2.35 -0.32
C GLY A 872 -36.35 1.84 -1.77
N ALA A 873 -35.47 0.89 -2.12
CA ALA A 873 -35.31 0.45 -3.52
C ALA A 873 -36.22 -0.72 -3.93
N GLN A 874 -36.62 -1.57 -2.97
CA GLN A 874 -37.58 -2.68 -3.14
C GLN A 874 -38.39 -2.87 -1.85
N PRO A 875 -39.42 -2.03 -1.60
CA PRO A 875 -40.13 -1.99 -0.33
C PRO A 875 -40.96 -3.25 -0.01
N SER A 876 -41.16 -4.16 -0.97
CA SER A 876 -41.92 -5.40 -0.79
C SER A 876 -41.12 -6.51 -0.10
N GLU A 877 -39.80 -6.51 -0.21
CA GLU A 877 -38.95 -7.66 0.18
C GLU A 877 -37.85 -7.32 1.18
N ILE A 878 -37.37 -6.08 1.23
CA ILE A 878 -36.26 -5.65 2.11
C ILE A 878 -36.75 -4.64 3.16
N VAL A 879 -36.23 -4.80 4.37
CA VAL A 879 -36.48 -3.94 5.52
C VAL A 879 -35.17 -3.29 5.95
N LEU A 880 -35.19 -1.97 6.10
CA LEU A 880 -34.09 -1.21 6.66
C LEU A 880 -34.22 -1.23 8.18
N VAL A 881 -33.17 -1.67 8.86
CA VAL A 881 -33.07 -1.55 10.32
C VAL A 881 -32.02 -0.51 10.69
N SER A 882 -32.27 0.26 11.75
CA SER A 882 -31.29 1.23 12.23
C SER A 882 -31.31 1.41 13.73
N ARG A 883 -30.14 1.66 14.34
CA ARG A 883 -30.01 2.03 15.75
C ARG A 883 -28.95 3.12 15.89
N ALA A 884 -29.23 4.15 16.70
CA ALA A 884 -28.22 5.11 17.10
C ALA A 884 -27.21 4.43 18.04
N SER A 885 -25.91 4.64 17.83
CA SER A 885 -24.89 3.87 18.54
C SER A 885 -24.73 4.24 20.01
N GLY A 886 -25.34 5.36 20.45
CA GLY A 886 -25.53 5.77 21.85
C GLY A 886 -24.29 5.69 22.75
N CYS A 887 -23.66 6.83 23.06
CA CYS A 887 -22.81 6.93 24.25
C CYS A 887 -23.67 6.73 25.50
N ASN A 888 -23.50 5.62 26.21
CA ASN A 888 -23.85 5.61 27.63
C ASN A 888 -22.90 6.61 28.29
N GLY A 889 -23.48 7.66 28.90
CA GLY A 889 -22.73 8.67 29.60
C GLY A 889 -21.86 8.06 30.70
N SER A 890 -20.61 8.51 30.72
CA SER A 890 -19.79 8.63 31.92
C SER A 890 -19.33 10.07 32.00
#